data_AF-A0A358M9U7-F1
#
_entry.id   AF-A0A358M9U7-F1
#
_cell.length_a   1.000
_cell.length_b   1.000
_cell.length_c   1.000
_cell.angle_alpha   90.00
_cell.angle_beta   90.00
_cell.angle_gamma   90.00
#
_symmetry.space_group_name_H-M   'P 1'
#
loop_
_entity.id
_entity.type
_entity.pdbx_description
1 polymer ?
#
loop_
_entity_poly.entity_id
_entity_poly.type
_entity_poly.pdbx_seq_one_letter_code
_entity_poly.pdbx_strand_id
1 'polypeptide(L)'
;MDKRACIYLIVFAFVFVSAYVIVSLRRSPEIRAEDAKAGTFAENGKKAYRIASEQLFLADFGGDKTLKDYNSDENGWRISSTTAGEIRDGRFYPNKKSMDFSGRFMPGDDYGAEDSVVGFDLLFGSGSVEVGLRRILETDKKADSGIWFIFQGDTIRIQEQSSGVDLELSPYGEAGAPAEASFEFADTHEAISLYLTEGETKRLLFSVKYNENDISILDGTGAVLTEATPYNNIPQNGYFTISVKSFDGALDNLRYNRYELDFSLPEAEQRFVDYSSWVAADDLGRITPLNSETGNKREDKYVGLFYFLCNEYTGGPREVRDFTRMYLNYGVDYIKEHIKTSPGGYWAEPFFGYYINTDEWVYRKHAYMLQQAGVDFIFLDMSNANVYEKAHVLLFDTWLQIRKEGGQTPQIVCMTGDMPSTLVIDLYTLMDTIYSKPEYEELFFQWEGKPLILGNNDTPGGESWSVSTGTTPQTEEAFYEAVNKDRRIGRYYESGQFAEDLSRFTVRKCWAWQSDKHDGYWDWLSESPQPYGTDFSGNREQMAVAMGVHAHTNKGRSYVNGNAEYDRNGDFGFSYGKAQYGLLFEEQFEYALKQDPQVIMITGWNEWYAGVHDSPNPEQLTGGTLTPGRYLIDQFTPEYSRDGEPMKIRDGVGFGDNYYYQMVRYIRLFKGMDAVPVADGGGAEISMRDAEADAAEWERVSPAYTDTIGDTAFRNQISFQSEYRYQNSSGRNDLDTAKVTQDSEFLYFHITTVNEIVAEDDEAWMNLYLDIDNDSSTGWEGFDLILNRSRDGTSVSVEKFVDNSWNFETVGSAEYLLGTNSLTIKVAKDVIRKAAPEADFKLFAYKWADASVSDGDVMRFMDLGDTAPNDRFKFLYTTEKLPEAKTGGRLSWITVLCICIAAAALLACGGAYFFVRRRKK
;
A
#
# COMPACT_ATOMS: atom_id res chain seq x y z
N MET A 1 -30.86 -16.52 51.92
CA MET A 1 -30.72 -17.27 50.65
C MET A 1 -31.83 -16.80 49.75
N ASP A 2 -31.59 -16.66 48.45
CA ASP A 2 -32.64 -17.17 47.60
C ASP A 2 -32.13 -17.99 46.42
N LYS A 3 -32.22 -19.31 46.59
CA LYS A 3 -32.14 -20.30 45.51
C LYS A 3 -33.12 -19.95 44.38
N ARG A 4 -34.12 -19.10 44.60
CA ARG A 4 -35.02 -18.58 43.56
C ARG A 4 -34.31 -17.65 42.57
N ALA A 5 -33.32 -16.84 42.96
CA ALA A 5 -32.63 -15.95 42.03
C ALA A 5 -31.73 -16.71 41.03
N CYS A 6 -31.04 -17.76 41.47
CA CYS A 6 -30.27 -18.63 40.57
C CYS A 6 -31.16 -19.50 39.67
N ILE A 7 -32.38 -19.86 40.11
CA ILE A 7 -33.32 -20.63 39.27
C ILE A 7 -33.93 -19.73 38.17
N TYR A 8 -34.21 -18.46 38.45
CA TYR A 8 -34.70 -17.54 37.40
C TYR A 8 -33.65 -17.25 36.32
N LEU A 9 -32.37 -17.13 36.67
CA LEU A 9 -31.30 -16.93 35.68
C LEU A 9 -31.06 -18.17 34.82
N ILE A 10 -31.17 -19.36 35.39
CA ILE A 10 -31.01 -20.62 34.64
C ILE A 10 -32.23 -20.88 33.74
N VAL A 11 -33.45 -20.57 34.19
CA VAL A 11 -34.66 -20.68 33.33
C VAL A 11 -34.66 -19.62 32.22
N PHE A 12 -34.17 -18.41 32.47
CA PHE A 12 -34.10 -17.36 31.45
C PHE A 12 -33.06 -17.68 30.36
N ALA A 13 -31.90 -18.24 30.75
CA ALA A 13 -30.90 -18.72 29.80
C ALA A 13 -31.39 -19.93 28.99
N PHE A 14 -32.10 -20.88 29.61
CA PHE A 14 -32.61 -22.06 28.88
C PHE A 14 -33.76 -21.74 27.92
N VAL A 15 -34.61 -20.74 28.22
CA VAL A 15 -35.70 -20.33 27.33
C VAL A 15 -35.18 -19.61 26.08
N PHE A 16 -34.12 -18.80 26.20
CA PHE A 16 -33.50 -18.17 25.03
C PHE A 16 -32.65 -19.13 24.20
N VAL A 17 -31.92 -20.05 24.86
CA VAL A 17 -31.13 -21.08 24.16
C VAL A 17 -32.02 -22.14 23.50
N SER A 18 -33.25 -22.36 23.99
CA SER A 18 -34.20 -23.29 23.35
C SER A 18 -35.03 -22.65 22.23
N ALA A 19 -35.23 -21.33 22.25
CA ALA A 19 -35.93 -20.61 21.18
C ALA A 19 -35.05 -20.36 19.94
N TYR A 20 -33.72 -20.33 20.11
CA TYR A 20 -32.78 -20.12 19.02
C TYR A 20 -32.35 -21.43 18.33
N VAL A 21 -32.43 -22.59 19.02
CA VAL A 21 -31.82 -23.84 18.55
C VAL A 21 -32.85 -24.87 18.01
N ILE A 22 -34.16 -24.61 18.10
CA ILE A 22 -35.17 -25.42 17.42
C ILE A 22 -35.78 -24.62 16.27
N VAL A 23 -35.01 -24.61 15.19
CA VAL A 23 -35.48 -24.77 13.81
C VAL A 23 -36.83 -25.49 13.74
N SER A 24 -37.66 -25.00 12.83
CA SER A 24 -38.90 -25.60 12.34
C SER A 24 -40.16 -25.30 13.14
N LEU A 25 -40.98 -24.38 12.61
CA LEU A 25 -42.07 -24.79 11.73
C LEU A 25 -42.70 -23.60 10.99
N ARG A 26 -42.38 -23.52 9.69
CA ARG A 26 -43.23 -23.00 8.59
C ARG A 26 -43.64 -21.53 8.63
N ARG A 27 -42.84 -20.71 7.95
CA ARG A 27 -43.22 -19.95 6.75
C ARG A 27 -41.95 -19.35 6.15
N SER A 28 -41.26 -20.17 5.36
CA SER A 28 -40.18 -19.69 4.50
C SER A 28 -40.79 -18.76 3.44
N PRO A 29 -40.36 -17.49 3.32
CA PRO A 29 -40.43 -16.84 2.03
C PRO A 29 -39.51 -17.63 1.10
N GLU A 30 -39.96 -17.96 -0.11
CA GLU A 30 -39.02 -18.40 -1.16
C GLU A 30 -38.12 -17.19 -1.48
N ILE A 31 -37.00 -17.11 -0.76
CA ILE A 31 -35.84 -16.29 -1.04
C ILE A 31 -34.98 -17.17 -1.93
N ARG A 32 -34.78 -16.79 -3.19
CA ARG A 32 -33.69 -17.35 -4.01
C ARG A 32 -32.52 -16.38 -3.95
N ALA A 33 -31.79 -16.38 -2.84
CA ALA A 33 -30.34 -16.39 -2.99
C ALA A 33 -30.05 -17.78 -3.54
N GLU A 34 -30.00 -17.92 -4.87
CA GLU A 34 -29.49 -19.16 -5.45
C GLU A 34 -28.00 -19.17 -5.13
N ASP A 35 -27.65 -19.80 -4.01
CA ASP A 35 -26.32 -20.32 -3.74
C ASP A 35 -26.07 -21.43 -4.77
N ALA A 36 -25.87 -21.05 -6.03
CA ALA A 36 -25.57 -22.01 -7.09
C ALA A 36 -24.20 -22.67 -6.83
N LYS A 37 -23.37 -22.06 -5.97
CA LYS A 37 -21.98 -22.45 -5.72
C LYS A 37 -21.48 -22.39 -4.26
N ALA A 38 -22.33 -22.21 -3.24
CA ALA A 38 -21.83 -22.27 -1.85
C ALA A 38 -21.21 -23.62 -1.52
N GLY A 39 -19.94 -23.60 -1.11
CA GLY A 39 -19.19 -24.79 -0.76
C GLY A 39 -18.76 -25.66 -1.95
N THR A 40 -18.99 -25.22 -3.19
CA THR A 40 -18.27 -25.77 -4.34
C THR A 40 -17.01 -24.95 -4.54
N PHE A 41 -15.86 -25.63 -4.49
CA PHE A 41 -14.68 -25.12 -5.19
C PHE A 41 -15.14 -24.69 -6.58
N ALA A 42 -14.77 -23.48 -7.01
CA ALA A 42 -14.61 -23.30 -8.43
C ALA A 42 -13.50 -24.29 -8.84
N GLU A 43 -13.88 -25.50 -9.24
CA GLU A 43 -13.11 -26.28 -10.20
C GLU A 43 -12.69 -25.25 -11.26
N ASN A 44 -11.41 -24.88 -11.32
CA ASN A 44 -10.74 -24.46 -12.56
C ASN A 44 -9.29 -23.96 -12.43
N GLY A 45 -8.60 -23.95 -11.28
CA GLY A 45 -7.14 -23.70 -11.25
C GLY A 45 -6.69 -22.44 -12.04
N LYS A 46 -7.52 -21.38 -12.02
CA LYS A 46 -7.40 -20.19 -12.91
C LYS A 46 -7.65 -18.85 -12.21
N LYS A 47 -7.80 -18.84 -10.88
CA LYS A 47 -8.00 -17.61 -10.10
C LYS A 47 -7.18 -17.69 -8.81
N ALA A 48 -6.59 -16.57 -8.41
CA ALA A 48 -5.75 -16.44 -7.21
C ALA A 48 -6.54 -16.42 -5.89
N TYR A 49 -7.86 -16.59 -5.97
CA TYR A 49 -8.78 -16.48 -4.85
C TYR A 49 -9.89 -17.52 -4.96
N ARG A 50 -10.54 -17.79 -3.83
CA ARG A 50 -11.73 -18.64 -3.76
C ARG A 50 -12.99 -17.79 -3.74
N ILE A 51 -14.05 -18.24 -4.40
CA ILE A 51 -15.40 -17.68 -4.22
C ILE A 51 -15.98 -18.32 -2.98
N ALA A 52 -16.11 -17.55 -1.90
CA ALA A 52 -16.68 -18.00 -0.62
C ALA A 52 -18.22 -18.11 -0.72
N SER A 53 -18.86 -17.16 -1.39
CA SER A 53 -20.30 -17.20 -1.66
C SER A 53 -20.66 -16.43 -2.93
N GLU A 54 -21.77 -16.81 -3.57
CA GLU A 54 -22.38 -16.11 -4.71
C GLU A 54 -23.84 -15.83 -4.35
N GLN A 55 -24.22 -14.55 -4.38
CA GLN A 55 -25.52 -14.07 -3.96
C GLN A 55 -26.17 -13.27 -5.09
N LEU A 56 -27.46 -13.51 -5.32
CA LEU A 56 -28.31 -12.67 -6.17
C LEU A 56 -29.31 -11.93 -5.28
N PHE A 57 -29.20 -10.60 -5.22
CA PHE A 57 -30.17 -9.77 -4.55
C PHE A 57 -31.29 -9.41 -5.51
N LEU A 58 -32.52 -9.78 -5.20
CA LEU A 58 -33.70 -9.58 -6.05
C LEU A 58 -34.82 -8.87 -5.29
N ALA A 59 -35.31 -7.76 -5.85
CA ALA A 59 -36.55 -7.12 -5.48
C ALA A 59 -37.56 -7.25 -6.63
N ASP A 60 -38.36 -8.33 -6.56
CA ASP A 60 -39.39 -8.74 -7.53
C ASP A 60 -40.79 -8.17 -7.23
N PHE A 61 -40.90 -7.39 -6.14
CA PHE A 61 -42.13 -6.80 -5.61
C PHE A 61 -43.35 -7.74 -5.56
N GLY A 62 -43.12 -9.05 -5.47
CA GLY A 62 -44.14 -10.09 -5.46
C GLY A 62 -44.71 -10.36 -4.06
N GLY A 63 -45.88 -10.97 -4.02
CA GLY A 63 -46.55 -11.41 -2.78
C GLY A 63 -47.09 -10.28 -1.90
N ASP A 64 -47.34 -10.58 -0.62
CA ASP A 64 -47.91 -9.63 0.37
C ASP A 64 -46.83 -8.72 1.01
N LYS A 65 -45.71 -8.47 0.33
CA LYS A 65 -44.56 -7.69 0.85
C LYS A 65 -44.78 -6.17 0.68
N THR A 66 -44.13 -5.39 1.55
CA THR A 66 -44.04 -3.94 1.48
C THR A 66 -42.61 -3.50 1.14
N LEU A 67 -42.42 -2.25 0.70
CA LEU A 67 -41.07 -1.69 0.47
C LEU A 67 -40.16 -1.78 1.71
N LYS A 68 -40.71 -1.77 2.93
CA LYS A 68 -39.91 -1.90 4.15
C LYS A 68 -39.23 -3.25 4.24
N ASP A 69 -39.86 -4.29 3.72
CA ASP A 69 -39.37 -5.66 3.78
C ASP A 69 -38.13 -5.86 2.89
N TYR A 70 -37.88 -4.95 1.94
CA TYR A 70 -36.69 -4.96 1.09
C TYR A 70 -35.55 -4.07 1.64
N ASN A 71 -35.81 -3.16 2.57
CA ASN A 71 -34.82 -2.17 3.02
C ASN A 71 -33.99 -2.67 4.22
N SER A 72 -33.07 -3.61 3.98
CA SER A 72 -32.14 -4.13 4.99
C SER A 72 -30.85 -4.63 4.36
N ASP A 73 -29.83 -4.84 5.18
CA ASP A 73 -28.55 -5.39 4.73
C ASP A 73 -28.73 -6.84 4.24
N GLU A 74 -29.58 -7.64 4.91
CA GLU A 74 -29.93 -9.02 4.49
C GLU A 74 -30.57 -9.10 3.10
N ASN A 75 -31.35 -8.09 2.71
CA ASN A 75 -31.95 -8.02 1.38
C ASN A 75 -31.06 -7.30 0.36
N GLY A 76 -29.89 -6.79 0.78
CA GLY A 76 -28.94 -6.10 -0.09
C GLY A 76 -29.40 -4.73 -0.60
N TRP A 77 -30.54 -4.19 -0.15
CA TRP A 77 -31.06 -2.91 -0.67
C TRP A 77 -31.16 -1.83 0.40
N ARG A 78 -30.83 -0.61 -0.01
CA ARG A 78 -31.15 0.63 0.70
C ARG A 78 -32.19 1.40 -0.09
N ILE A 79 -33.34 1.66 0.54
CA ILE A 79 -34.45 2.38 -0.10
C ILE A 79 -34.63 3.72 0.58
N SER A 80 -34.46 4.82 -0.17
CA SER A 80 -34.45 6.17 0.43
C SER A 80 -35.82 6.62 0.97
N SER A 81 -36.92 5.99 0.51
CA SER A 81 -38.25 6.16 1.12
C SER A 81 -39.15 4.96 0.91
N THR A 82 -39.53 4.28 2.00
CA THR A 82 -40.43 3.12 1.95
C THR A 82 -41.92 3.49 1.87
N THR A 83 -42.23 4.77 1.64
CA THR A 83 -43.61 5.30 1.53
C THR A 83 -43.83 6.08 0.22
N ALA A 84 -42.80 6.11 -0.62
CA ALA A 84 -42.78 6.88 -1.86
C ALA A 84 -43.34 6.11 -3.06
N GLY A 85 -44.51 5.48 -2.89
CA GLY A 85 -45.16 4.69 -3.94
C GLY A 85 -46.03 3.58 -3.36
N GLU A 86 -46.44 2.66 -4.22
CA GLU A 86 -47.17 1.45 -3.83
C GLU A 86 -46.71 0.25 -4.67
N ILE A 87 -46.78 -0.94 -4.06
CA ILE A 87 -46.62 -2.20 -4.77
C ILE A 87 -48.02 -2.70 -5.14
N ARG A 88 -48.24 -2.99 -6.42
CA ARG A 88 -49.48 -3.60 -6.92
C ARG A 88 -49.20 -4.44 -8.15
N ASP A 89 -49.93 -5.55 -8.28
CA ASP A 89 -49.80 -6.50 -9.39
C ASP A 89 -48.35 -7.00 -9.60
N GLY A 90 -47.60 -7.17 -8.50
CA GLY A 90 -46.20 -7.60 -8.53
C GLY A 90 -45.21 -6.53 -8.95
N ARG A 91 -45.61 -5.26 -9.12
CA ARG A 91 -44.73 -4.18 -9.58
C ARG A 91 -44.73 -3.00 -8.63
N PHE A 92 -43.65 -2.25 -8.60
CA PHE A 92 -43.53 -1.03 -7.83
C PHE A 92 -43.87 0.22 -8.65
N TYR A 93 -44.82 1.03 -8.15
CA TYR A 93 -45.26 2.29 -8.74
C TYR A 93 -44.89 3.46 -7.83
N PRO A 94 -43.94 4.34 -8.21
CA PRO A 94 -43.53 5.48 -7.39
C PRO A 94 -44.56 6.63 -7.36
N ASN A 95 -45.53 6.65 -8.28
CA ASN A 95 -46.61 7.65 -8.33
C ASN A 95 -46.09 9.11 -8.34
N LYS A 96 -45.12 9.40 -9.21
CA LYS A 96 -44.42 10.71 -9.36
C LYS A 96 -43.60 11.16 -8.16
N LYS A 97 -43.41 10.32 -7.15
CA LYS A 97 -42.47 10.60 -6.06
C LYS A 97 -41.06 10.20 -6.49
N SER A 98 -40.07 10.93 -5.97
CA SER A 98 -38.67 10.60 -6.19
C SER A 98 -38.16 9.69 -5.09
N MET A 99 -37.38 8.68 -5.46
CA MET A 99 -36.73 7.77 -4.51
C MET A 99 -35.59 7.02 -5.19
N ASP A 100 -34.77 6.36 -4.36
CA ASP A 100 -33.57 5.67 -4.79
C ASP A 100 -33.56 4.26 -4.19
N PHE A 101 -33.16 3.30 -5.01
CA PHE A 101 -32.84 1.92 -4.67
C PHE A 101 -31.32 1.76 -4.85
N SER A 102 -30.58 1.81 -3.76
CA SER A 102 -29.12 1.64 -3.78
C SER A 102 -28.74 0.25 -3.29
N GLY A 103 -27.72 -0.36 -3.91
CA GLY A 103 -27.10 -1.56 -3.37
C GLY A 103 -26.41 -1.27 -2.04
N ARG A 104 -26.54 -2.18 -1.08
CA ARG A 104 -25.76 -2.16 0.16
C ARG A 104 -24.31 -2.57 -0.06
N PHE A 105 -24.09 -3.38 -1.09
CA PHE A 105 -22.79 -3.87 -1.50
C PHE A 105 -22.48 -3.39 -2.92
N MET A 106 -21.20 -3.40 -3.28
CA MET A 106 -20.80 -3.27 -4.68
C MET A 106 -21.29 -4.53 -5.43
N PRO A 107 -21.85 -4.39 -6.65
CA PRO A 107 -22.16 -5.54 -7.48
C PRO A 107 -20.85 -6.25 -7.88
N GLY A 108 -20.91 -7.51 -8.28
CA GLY A 108 -19.68 -8.30 -8.47
C GLY A 108 -19.01 -8.54 -7.12
N ASP A 109 -17.82 -7.99 -6.88
CA ASP A 109 -17.09 -8.10 -5.60
C ASP A 109 -16.50 -6.74 -5.17
N ASP A 110 -15.78 -6.67 -4.04
CA ASP A 110 -15.21 -5.40 -3.55
C ASP A 110 -14.03 -4.89 -4.37
N TYR A 111 -13.37 -5.76 -5.14
CA TYR A 111 -12.12 -5.51 -5.84
C TYR A 111 -12.29 -5.39 -7.35
N GLY A 112 -13.45 -5.77 -7.90
CA GLY A 112 -13.72 -5.76 -9.33
C GLY A 112 -13.06 -6.92 -10.08
N ALA A 113 -12.92 -8.07 -9.41
CA ALA A 113 -12.34 -9.29 -9.96
C ALA A 113 -13.40 -10.18 -10.66
N GLU A 114 -14.66 -10.10 -10.24
CA GLU A 114 -15.80 -10.77 -10.86
C GLU A 114 -16.71 -9.75 -11.55
N ASP A 115 -17.29 -10.17 -12.68
CA ASP A 115 -18.21 -9.35 -13.45
C ASP A 115 -19.45 -8.97 -12.62
N SER A 116 -19.85 -7.72 -12.76
CA SER A 116 -20.99 -7.13 -12.10
C SER A 116 -22.20 -7.11 -13.05
N VAL A 117 -23.37 -7.45 -12.52
CA VAL A 117 -24.64 -7.37 -13.24
C VAL A 117 -25.62 -6.57 -12.40
N VAL A 118 -26.18 -5.52 -12.97
CA VAL A 118 -27.28 -4.74 -12.37
C VAL A 118 -28.43 -4.67 -13.35
N GLY A 119 -29.62 -5.10 -12.96
CA GLY A 119 -30.77 -5.16 -13.86
C GLY A 119 -32.08 -4.75 -13.22
N PHE A 120 -33.05 -4.41 -14.05
CA PHE A 120 -34.43 -4.10 -13.66
C PHE A 120 -35.36 -4.19 -14.87
N ASP A 121 -36.64 -4.41 -14.60
CA ASP A 121 -37.70 -4.33 -15.58
C ASP A 121 -38.40 -2.98 -15.46
N LEU A 122 -38.69 -2.37 -16.61
CA LEU A 122 -39.24 -1.03 -16.71
C LEU A 122 -40.53 -1.04 -17.51
N LEU A 123 -41.62 -0.62 -16.88
CA LEU A 123 -42.83 -0.16 -17.56
C LEU A 123 -42.68 1.34 -17.81
N PHE A 124 -42.60 1.76 -19.07
CA PHE A 124 -42.31 3.15 -19.43
C PHE A 124 -43.42 4.10 -19.01
N GLY A 125 -43.01 5.31 -18.62
CA GLY A 125 -43.89 6.41 -18.20
C GLY A 125 -43.23 7.76 -18.42
N SER A 126 -43.89 8.82 -17.98
CA SER A 126 -43.32 10.18 -17.90
C SER A 126 -42.42 10.33 -16.66
N GLY A 127 -41.44 11.23 -16.73
CA GLY A 127 -40.38 11.37 -15.72
C GLY A 127 -39.10 10.68 -16.18
N SER A 128 -38.20 10.36 -15.24
CA SER A 128 -36.97 9.64 -15.55
C SER A 128 -36.63 8.53 -14.57
N VAL A 129 -35.88 7.56 -15.07
CA VAL A 129 -35.13 6.59 -14.26
C VAL A 129 -33.64 6.88 -14.48
N GLU A 130 -32.89 7.03 -13.40
CA GLU A 130 -31.45 7.31 -13.44
C GLU A 130 -30.69 6.15 -12.80
N VAL A 131 -29.69 5.62 -13.47
CA VAL A 131 -28.82 4.56 -12.94
C VAL A 131 -27.42 5.12 -12.80
N GLY A 132 -26.91 5.21 -11.57
CA GLY A 132 -25.53 5.59 -11.30
C GLY A 132 -24.71 4.34 -10.98
N LEU A 133 -23.68 4.05 -11.78
CA LEU A 133 -22.74 2.94 -11.58
C LEU A 133 -21.36 3.47 -11.19
N ARG A 134 -20.52 2.60 -10.60
CA ARG A 134 -19.13 2.90 -10.21
C ARG A 134 -18.98 4.15 -9.34
N ARG A 135 -19.89 4.33 -8.39
CA ARG A 135 -19.82 5.42 -7.41
C ARG A 135 -18.73 5.11 -6.38
N ILE A 136 -17.93 6.11 -6.02
CA ILE A 136 -16.84 5.96 -5.04
C ILE A 136 -17.39 5.58 -3.66
N LEU A 137 -18.44 6.27 -3.18
CA LEU A 137 -19.13 5.92 -1.94
C LEU A 137 -20.60 5.57 -2.20
N GLU A 138 -21.15 4.76 -1.31
CA GLU A 138 -22.57 4.39 -1.26
C GLU A 138 -23.51 5.60 -1.21
N THR A 139 -23.04 6.75 -0.73
CA THR A 139 -23.85 7.98 -0.55
C THR A 139 -23.67 9.02 -1.66
N ASP A 140 -22.81 8.76 -2.64
CA ASP A 140 -22.46 9.72 -3.69
C ASP A 140 -23.63 10.05 -4.59
N LYS A 141 -23.84 11.34 -4.82
CA LYS A 141 -24.80 11.80 -5.81
C LYS A 141 -24.12 11.92 -7.16
N LYS A 142 -24.93 12.23 -8.16
CA LYS A 142 -24.49 12.47 -9.53
C LYS A 142 -23.44 13.55 -9.72
N ALA A 143 -23.42 14.55 -8.83
CA ALA A 143 -22.42 15.61 -8.85
C ALA A 143 -21.17 15.30 -8.00
N ASP A 144 -21.09 14.09 -7.43
CA ASP A 144 -19.98 13.64 -6.61
C ASP A 144 -19.12 12.60 -7.37
N SER A 145 -19.73 11.54 -7.92
CA SER A 145 -19.01 10.48 -8.66
C SER A 145 -19.93 9.58 -9.50
N GLY A 146 -19.30 8.71 -10.31
CA GLY A 146 -19.94 7.61 -11.04
C GLY A 146 -20.36 7.95 -12.47
N ILE A 147 -20.74 6.91 -13.22
CA ILE A 147 -21.26 7.02 -14.58
C ILE A 147 -22.79 6.91 -14.51
N TRP A 148 -23.48 7.91 -15.06
CA TRP A 148 -24.93 8.06 -14.92
C TRP A 148 -25.67 7.86 -16.23
N PHE A 149 -26.62 6.93 -16.22
CA PHE A 149 -27.51 6.60 -17.34
C PHE A 149 -28.92 7.09 -17.03
N ILE A 150 -29.44 8.01 -17.83
CA ILE A 150 -30.73 8.69 -17.58
C ILE A 150 -31.71 8.29 -18.67
N PHE A 151 -32.68 7.47 -18.30
CA PHE A 151 -33.77 7.02 -19.14
C PHE A 151 -34.90 8.05 -19.08
N GLN A 152 -35.20 8.71 -20.19
CA GLN A 152 -36.26 9.71 -20.27
C GLN A 152 -36.93 9.69 -21.65
N GLY A 153 -38.22 9.31 -21.68
CA GLY A 153 -38.96 9.14 -22.94
C GLY A 153 -38.24 8.14 -23.86
N ASP A 154 -37.96 8.58 -25.09
CA ASP A 154 -37.27 7.76 -26.11
C ASP A 154 -35.74 7.89 -26.08
N THR A 155 -35.18 8.49 -25.03
CA THR A 155 -33.75 8.77 -24.93
C THR A 155 -33.09 8.12 -23.73
N ILE A 156 -31.81 7.80 -23.88
CA ILE A 156 -30.89 7.49 -22.79
C ILE A 156 -29.74 8.50 -22.85
N ARG A 157 -29.51 9.22 -21.75
CA ARG A 157 -28.38 10.15 -21.64
C ARG A 157 -27.30 9.61 -20.71
N ILE A 158 -26.06 9.63 -21.15
CA ILE A 158 -24.87 9.15 -20.43
C ILE A 158 -24.09 10.36 -19.94
N GLN A 159 -23.82 10.44 -18.65
CA GLN A 159 -23.08 11.55 -18.04
C GLN A 159 -21.99 11.03 -17.09
N GLU A 160 -20.80 11.62 -17.19
CA GLU A 160 -19.70 11.44 -16.25
C GLU A 160 -18.99 12.78 -16.06
N GLN A 161 -18.77 13.16 -14.80
CA GLN A 161 -18.43 14.53 -14.44
C GLN A 161 -16.96 14.88 -14.67
N SER A 162 -16.03 13.97 -14.37
CA SER A 162 -14.60 14.27 -14.39
C SER A 162 -14.03 14.40 -15.80
N SER A 163 -14.52 13.58 -16.74
CA SER A 163 -14.24 13.67 -18.17
C SER A 163 -15.09 14.72 -18.89
N GLY A 164 -16.21 15.14 -18.28
CA GLY A 164 -17.18 16.04 -18.90
C GLY A 164 -18.06 15.38 -19.98
N VAL A 165 -18.07 14.05 -20.04
CA VAL A 165 -18.94 13.29 -20.95
C VAL A 165 -20.41 13.61 -20.67
N ASP A 166 -21.13 14.00 -21.72
CA ASP A 166 -22.57 14.30 -21.69
C ASP A 166 -23.20 13.98 -23.06
N LEU A 167 -23.68 12.75 -23.23
CA LEU A 167 -24.15 12.21 -24.51
C LEU A 167 -25.60 11.76 -24.44
N GLU A 168 -26.46 12.27 -25.32
CA GLU A 168 -27.86 11.85 -25.44
C GLU A 168 -28.05 10.90 -26.64
N LEU A 169 -28.67 9.75 -26.41
CA LEU A 169 -28.88 8.69 -27.41
C LEU A 169 -30.37 8.39 -27.57
N SER A 170 -30.77 7.97 -28.76
CA SER A 170 -32.13 7.46 -29.07
C SER A 170 -32.08 5.98 -29.48
N PRO A 171 -31.83 5.06 -28.53
CA PRO A 171 -31.41 3.69 -28.84
C PRO A 171 -32.56 2.75 -29.25
N TYR A 172 -33.81 3.23 -29.25
CA TYR A 172 -35.00 2.40 -29.50
C TYR A 172 -35.44 2.37 -30.98
N GLY A 173 -34.72 3.08 -31.86
CA GLY A 173 -35.05 3.17 -33.28
C GLY A 173 -36.33 3.97 -33.57
N GLU A 174 -36.85 3.87 -34.80
CA GLU A 174 -38.01 4.66 -35.25
C GLU A 174 -39.32 4.34 -34.49
N ALA A 175 -39.40 3.16 -33.86
CA ALA A 175 -40.57 2.73 -33.11
C ALA A 175 -40.72 3.43 -31.74
N GLY A 176 -39.66 4.11 -31.27
CA GLY A 176 -39.62 4.70 -29.93
C GLY A 176 -39.45 3.65 -28.82
N ALA A 177 -39.47 4.10 -27.57
CA ALA A 177 -39.37 3.24 -26.41
C ALA A 177 -40.51 2.22 -26.35
N PRO A 178 -40.24 0.95 -25.98
CA PRO A 178 -41.29 -0.04 -25.81
C PRO A 178 -42.21 0.29 -24.65
N ALA A 179 -43.37 -0.37 -24.58
CA ALA A 179 -44.27 -0.22 -23.43
C ALA A 179 -43.62 -0.78 -22.15
N GLU A 180 -42.97 -1.94 -22.27
CA GLU A 180 -42.28 -2.65 -21.18
C GLU A 180 -41.02 -3.33 -21.71
N ALA A 181 -39.95 -3.34 -20.92
CA ALA A 181 -38.68 -3.96 -21.28
C ALA A 181 -37.82 -4.29 -20.05
N SER A 182 -36.92 -5.26 -20.19
CA SER A 182 -35.89 -5.55 -19.19
C SER A 182 -34.57 -4.90 -19.58
N PHE A 183 -33.91 -4.27 -18.62
CA PHE A 183 -32.59 -3.66 -18.77
C PHE A 183 -31.56 -4.39 -17.91
N GLU A 184 -30.36 -4.54 -18.44
CA GLU A 184 -29.24 -5.17 -17.75
C GLU A 184 -27.94 -4.46 -18.09
N PHE A 185 -27.27 -3.95 -17.08
CA PHE A 185 -25.89 -3.48 -17.13
C PHE A 185 -24.99 -4.66 -16.79
N ALA A 186 -24.19 -5.08 -17.76
CA ALA A 186 -23.05 -5.96 -17.53
C ALA A 186 -21.80 -5.08 -17.40
N ASP A 187 -21.25 -4.99 -16.20
CA ASP A 187 -20.09 -4.16 -15.85
C ASP A 187 -18.89 -5.08 -15.59
N THR A 188 -17.93 -5.06 -16.51
CA THR A 188 -16.68 -5.82 -16.44
C THR A 188 -15.52 -4.87 -16.13
N HIS A 189 -14.31 -5.39 -15.92
CA HIS A 189 -13.12 -4.54 -15.79
C HIS A 189 -12.87 -3.62 -17.00
N GLU A 190 -13.38 -3.96 -18.19
CA GLU A 190 -13.10 -3.21 -19.42
C GLU A 190 -14.27 -2.36 -19.91
N ALA A 191 -15.50 -2.75 -19.58
CA ALA A 191 -16.68 -2.08 -20.11
C ALA A 191 -17.96 -2.26 -19.28
N ILE A 192 -18.78 -1.21 -19.26
CA ILE A 192 -20.20 -1.28 -18.88
C ILE A 192 -21.02 -1.39 -20.16
N SER A 193 -21.71 -2.51 -20.35
CA SER A 193 -22.58 -2.77 -21.50
C SER A 193 -24.04 -2.80 -21.09
N LEU A 194 -24.87 -1.96 -21.73
CA LEU A 194 -26.31 -1.93 -21.47
C LEU A 194 -27.06 -2.78 -22.49
N TYR A 195 -27.73 -3.82 -21.99
CA TYR A 195 -28.63 -4.67 -22.77
C TYR A 195 -30.09 -4.31 -22.51
N LEU A 196 -30.88 -4.46 -23.57
CA LEU A 196 -32.34 -4.37 -23.57
C LEU A 196 -32.92 -5.70 -24.00
N THR A 197 -33.90 -6.21 -23.25
CA THR A 197 -34.67 -7.40 -23.62
C THR A 197 -36.15 -7.05 -23.77
N GLU A 198 -36.68 -7.26 -24.98
CA GLU A 198 -38.10 -7.10 -25.33
C GLU A 198 -38.67 -8.47 -25.74
N GLY A 199 -39.56 -9.03 -24.91
CA GLY A 199 -40.03 -10.41 -25.10
C GLY A 199 -38.88 -11.42 -25.03
N GLU A 200 -38.61 -12.13 -26.12
CA GLU A 200 -37.50 -13.08 -26.23
C GLU A 200 -36.23 -12.48 -26.88
N THR A 201 -36.26 -11.20 -27.28
CA THR A 201 -35.16 -10.57 -28.03
C THR A 201 -34.29 -9.73 -27.11
N LYS A 202 -33.03 -10.14 -26.90
CA LYS A 202 -31.98 -9.35 -26.20
C LYS A 202 -31.09 -8.64 -27.22
N ARG A 203 -30.87 -7.34 -27.06
CA ARG A 203 -29.95 -6.54 -27.89
C ARG A 203 -29.05 -5.63 -27.04
N LEU A 204 -27.81 -5.43 -27.48
CA LEU A 204 -26.90 -4.43 -26.91
C LEU A 204 -27.29 -3.03 -27.40
N LEU A 205 -27.41 -2.06 -26.50
CA LEU A 205 -27.70 -0.68 -26.86
C LEU A 205 -26.43 0.14 -27.05
N PHE A 206 -25.49 0.05 -26.11
CA PHE A 206 -24.18 0.70 -26.12
C PHE A 206 -23.26 0.06 -25.08
N SER A 207 -21.96 0.37 -25.20
CA SER A 207 -20.94 0.03 -24.22
C SER A 207 -20.12 1.28 -23.86
N VAL A 208 -19.88 1.48 -22.57
CA VAL A 208 -18.93 2.47 -22.05
C VAL A 208 -17.64 1.72 -21.75
N LYS A 209 -16.58 1.99 -22.51
CA LYS A 209 -15.25 1.40 -22.30
C LYS A 209 -14.38 2.36 -21.51
N TYR A 210 -13.53 1.82 -20.65
CA TYR A 210 -12.53 2.59 -19.91
C TYR A 210 -11.22 1.82 -19.81
N ASN A 211 -10.14 2.58 -19.71
CA ASN A 211 -8.83 2.10 -19.28
C ASN A 211 -8.41 2.91 -18.04
N GLU A 212 -7.15 2.86 -17.62
CA GLU A 212 -6.70 3.62 -16.44
C GLU A 212 -6.91 5.15 -16.54
N ASN A 213 -6.97 5.70 -17.74
CA ASN A 213 -6.94 7.15 -17.97
C ASN A 213 -8.15 7.68 -18.74
N ASP A 214 -8.73 6.88 -19.63
CA ASP A 214 -9.72 7.35 -20.59
C ASP A 214 -11.05 6.61 -20.49
N ILE A 215 -12.12 7.33 -20.78
CA ILE A 215 -13.46 6.80 -21.01
C ILE A 215 -13.85 7.02 -22.49
N SER A 216 -14.52 6.04 -23.09
CA SER A 216 -15.08 6.11 -24.44
C SER A 216 -16.45 5.45 -24.50
N ILE A 217 -17.28 5.88 -25.44
CA ILE A 217 -18.64 5.34 -25.60
C ILE A 217 -18.77 4.77 -27.00
N LEU A 218 -19.30 3.55 -27.11
CA LEU A 218 -19.56 2.85 -28.35
C LEU A 218 -21.05 2.51 -28.48
N ASP A 219 -21.59 2.57 -29.68
CA ASP A 219 -22.96 2.08 -29.93
C ASP A 219 -23.04 0.54 -29.91
N GLY A 220 -24.25 -0.01 -30.03
CA GLY A 220 -24.49 -1.45 -30.06
C GLY A 220 -23.85 -2.20 -31.24
N THR A 221 -23.28 -1.50 -32.23
CA THR A 221 -22.52 -2.08 -33.35
C THR A 221 -21.00 -2.01 -33.13
N GLY A 222 -20.55 -1.32 -32.07
CA GLY A 222 -19.14 -1.04 -31.79
C GLY A 222 -18.60 0.23 -32.44
N ALA A 223 -19.45 1.09 -33.01
CA ALA A 223 -19.01 2.37 -33.55
C ALA A 223 -18.77 3.38 -32.41
N VAL A 224 -17.64 4.09 -32.44
CA VAL A 224 -17.28 5.09 -31.45
C VAL A 224 -18.22 6.30 -31.55
N LEU A 225 -18.91 6.60 -30.44
CA LEU A 225 -19.79 7.75 -30.26
C LEU A 225 -19.09 8.91 -29.55
N THR A 226 -18.18 8.59 -28.62
CA THR A 226 -17.31 9.55 -27.92
C THR A 226 -15.89 9.01 -27.95
N GLU A 227 -14.95 9.80 -28.45
CA GLU A 227 -13.52 9.48 -28.43
C GLU A 227 -12.99 9.39 -26.99
N ALA A 228 -11.86 8.70 -26.81
CA ALA A 228 -11.18 8.56 -25.52
C ALA A 228 -10.97 9.94 -24.88
N THR A 229 -11.57 10.13 -23.71
CA THR A 229 -11.50 11.38 -22.95
C THR A 229 -10.94 11.08 -21.55
N PRO A 230 -9.96 11.86 -21.06
CA PRO A 230 -9.37 11.63 -19.75
C PRO A 230 -10.40 11.74 -18.62
N TYR A 231 -10.28 10.90 -17.59
CA TYR A 231 -11.05 10.97 -16.36
C TYR A 231 -10.11 10.85 -15.15
N ASN A 232 -10.59 11.24 -13.96
CA ASN A 232 -9.76 11.25 -12.75
C ASN A 232 -10.31 10.43 -11.58
N ASN A 233 -11.58 10.01 -11.58
CA ASN A 233 -12.24 9.51 -10.38
C ASN A 233 -13.29 8.40 -10.60
N ILE A 234 -13.08 7.55 -11.60
CA ILE A 234 -13.93 6.37 -11.83
C ILE A 234 -13.20 5.13 -11.31
N PRO A 235 -13.70 4.44 -10.27
CA PRO A 235 -13.08 3.21 -9.78
C PRO A 235 -13.31 2.04 -10.76
N GLN A 236 -12.48 0.99 -10.64
CA GLN A 236 -12.61 -0.25 -11.42
C GLN A 236 -13.90 -1.01 -11.10
N ASN A 237 -14.41 -0.88 -9.88
CA ASN A 237 -15.75 -1.27 -9.47
C ASN A 237 -16.26 -0.32 -8.39
N GLY A 238 -17.57 -0.16 -8.23
CA GLY A 238 -18.09 0.74 -7.21
C GLY A 238 -19.55 0.55 -6.88
N TYR A 239 -20.04 1.41 -5.98
CA TYR A 239 -21.43 1.37 -5.56
C TYR A 239 -22.35 1.77 -6.71
N PHE A 240 -23.61 1.34 -6.62
CA PHE A 240 -24.63 1.69 -7.61
C PHE A 240 -25.92 2.22 -6.98
N THR A 241 -26.74 2.87 -7.80
CA THR A 241 -28.10 3.25 -7.43
C THR A 241 -29.02 3.28 -8.65
N ILE A 242 -30.28 2.90 -8.45
CA ILE A 242 -31.38 3.11 -9.40
C ILE A 242 -32.34 4.12 -8.77
N SER A 243 -32.46 5.28 -9.39
CA SER A 243 -33.26 6.40 -8.92
C SER A 243 -34.43 6.65 -9.84
N VAL A 244 -35.63 6.82 -9.28
CA VAL A 244 -36.81 7.29 -10.02
C VAL A 244 -37.05 8.75 -9.70
N LYS A 245 -37.24 9.60 -10.71
CA LYS A 245 -37.46 11.05 -10.54
C LYS A 245 -38.74 11.48 -11.25
N SER A 246 -39.73 11.89 -10.46
CA SER A 246 -41.06 12.28 -10.95
C SER A 246 -41.71 11.26 -11.91
N PHE A 247 -41.39 9.99 -11.72
CA PHE A 247 -41.74 8.90 -12.63
C PHE A 247 -43.16 8.37 -12.38
N ASP A 248 -43.95 8.13 -13.44
CA ASP A 248 -45.29 7.52 -13.34
C ASP A 248 -45.46 6.16 -14.05
N GLY A 249 -44.35 5.56 -14.49
CA GLY A 249 -44.30 4.15 -14.87
C GLY A 249 -44.15 3.22 -13.66
N ALA A 250 -43.63 2.01 -13.90
CA ALA A 250 -43.39 1.01 -12.85
C ALA A 250 -42.01 0.36 -12.99
N LEU A 251 -41.47 -0.11 -11.88
CA LEU A 251 -40.28 -0.94 -11.81
C LEU A 251 -40.62 -2.34 -11.31
N ASP A 252 -39.87 -3.33 -11.79
CA ASP A 252 -39.93 -4.71 -11.30
C ASP A 252 -38.56 -5.38 -11.42
N ASN A 253 -38.38 -6.54 -10.77
CA ASN A 253 -37.20 -7.40 -10.85
C ASN A 253 -35.86 -6.65 -10.76
N LEU A 254 -35.76 -5.69 -9.83
CA LEU A 254 -34.47 -5.03 -9.55
C LEU A 254 -33.53 -6.08 -9.00
N ARG A 255 -32.35 -6.20 -9.60
CA ARG A 255 -31.41 -7.25 -9.25
C ARG A 255 -29.96 -6.81 -9.37
N TYR A 256 -29.12 -7.40 -8.52
CA TYR A 256 -27.68 -7.38 -8.72
C TYR A 256 -27.01 -8.61 -8.09
N ASN A 257 -25.88 -9.03 -8.64
CA ASN A 257 -25.07 -10.13 -8.13
C ASN A 257 -24.00 -9.64 -7.14
N ARG A 258 -23.58 -10.52 -6.23
CA ARG A 258 -22.48 -10.30 -5.29
C ARG A 258 -21.68 -11.58 -5.07
N TYR A 259 -20.36 -11.47 -5.11
CA TYR A 259 -19.40 -12.50 -4.76
C TYR A 259 -18.64 -12.08 -3.51
N GLU A 260 -18.48 -13.00 -2.57
CA GLU A 260 -17.52 -12.87 -1.48
C GLU A 260 -16.26 -13.63 -1.86
N LEU A 261 -15.12 -12.95 -1.82
CA LEU A 261 -13.82 -13.51 -2.19
C LEU A 261 -13.01 -13.84 -0.94
N ASP A 262 -12.29 -14.96 -0.99
CA ASP A 262 -11.41 -15.41 0.08
C ASP A 262 -9.99 -15.60 -0.46
N PHE A 263 -9.07 -14.82 0.10
CA PHE A 263 -7.64 -14.76 -0.22
C PHE A 263 -6.76 -15.42 0.86
N SER A 264 -7.37 -16.00 1.89
CA SER A 264 -6.62 -16.51 3.04
C SER A 264 -5.72 -17.68 2.63
N LEU A 265 -4.43 -17.52 2.91
CA LEU A 265 -3.49 -18.63 2.89
C LEU A 265 -3.73 -19.51 4.13
N PRO A 266 -3.51 -20.83 4.02
CA PRO A 266 -3.58 -21.71 5.18
C PRO A 266 -2.55 -21.29 6.24
N GLU A 267 -2.82 -21.59 7.51
CA GLU A 267 -1.81 -21.39 8.55
C GLU A 267 -0.54 -22.20 8.24
N ALA A 268 0.61 -21.56 8.36
CA ALA A 268 1.92 -22.11 8.08
C ALA A 268 2.95 -21.64 9.12
N GLU A 269 4.04 -22.40 9.27
CA GLU A 269 5.17 -21.96 10.08
C GLU A 269 5.87 -20.78 9.39
N GLN A 270 6.29 -19.78 10.17
CA GLN A 270 7.06 -18.66 9.65
C GLN A 270 8.34 -19.15 9.00
N ARG A 271 8.55 -18.77 7.73
CA ARG A 271 9.72 -19.16 6.95
C ARG A 271 10.79 -18.07 6.98
N PHE A 272 12.05 -18.46 6.93
CA PHE A 272 13.16 -17.53 6.79
C PHE A 272 13.37 -17.17 5.31
N VAL A 273 13.49 -15.87 5.03
CA VAL A 273 13.86 -15.35 3.70
C VAL A 273 15.32 -14.89 3.72
N ASP A 274 16.13 -15.43 2.79
CA ASP A 274 17.55 -15.07 2.69
C ASP A 274 17.75 -13.84 1.79
N TYR A 275 17.84 -12.67 2.43
CA TYR A 275 18.08 -11.40 1.75
C TYR A 275 19.54 -11.19 1.30
N SER A 276 20.47 -12.12 1.56
CA SER A 276 21.89 -11.97 1.20
C SER A 276 22.14 -11.89 -0.31
N SER A 277 21.26 -12.50 -1.10
CA SER A 277 21.30 -12.47 -2.57
C SER A 277 20.51 -11.30 -3.18
N TRP A 278 19.75 -10.54 -2.38
CA TRP A 278 18.91 -9.47 -2.89
C TRP A 278 19.75 -8.21 -3.11
N VAL A 279 19.82 -7.76 -4.36
CA VAL A 279 20.54 -6.55 -4.76
C VAL A 279 19.61 -5.57 -5.47
N ALA A 280 19.79 -4.28 -5.22
CA ALA A 280 19.06 -3.21 -5.90
C ALA A 280 19.98 -2.03 -6.17
N ALA A 281 19.60 -1.23 -7.16
CA ALA A 281 20.16 0.08 -7.43
C ALA A 281 19.03 1.10 -7.40
N ASP A 282 19.27 2.24 -6.77
CA ASP A 282 18.34 3.37 -6.86
C ASP A 282 18.65 4.28 -8.05
N ASP A 283 17.87 5.34 -8.23
CA ASP A 283 17.95 6.23 -9.40
C ASP A 283 19.23 7.08 -9.42
N LEU A 284 19.96 7.11 -8.31
CA LEU A 284 21.26 7.77 -8.19
C LEU A 284 22.42 6.79 -8.46
N GLY A 285 22.13 5.53 -8.79
CA GLY A 285 23.10 4.48 -9.03
C GLY A 285 23.75 3.96 -7.75
N ARG A 286 23.16 4.21 -6.57
CA ARG A 286 23.65 3.64 -5.31
C ARG A 286 23.19 2.20 -5.23
N ILE A 287 24.15 1.28 -5.08
CA ILE A 287 23.88 -0.16 -5.02
C ILE A 287 23.85 -0.60 -3.55
N THR A 288 22.92 -1.50 -3.22
CA THR A 288 22.88 -2.15 -1.90
C THR A 288 24.15 -2.96 -1.66
N PRO A 289 24.82 -2.80 -0.51
CA PRO A 289 26.11 -3.44 -0.25
C PRO A 289 25.95 -4.95 -0.02
N LEU A 290 27.00 -5.69 -0.36
CA LEU A 290 27.13 -7.13 -0.10
C LEU A 290 27.97 -7.41 1.16
N ASN A 291 28.01 -8.66 1.62
CA ASN A 291 28.88 -9.10 2.74
C ASN A 291 30.33 -8.63 2.62
N SER A 292 30.86 -8.51 1.40
CA SER A 292 32.22 -8.01 1.15
C SER A 292 32.48 -6.58 1.66
N GLU A 293 31.41 -5.78 1.80
CA GLU A 293 31.45 -4.41 2.32
C GLU A 293 30.96 -4.33 3.77
N THR A 294 29.92 -5.10 4.11
CA THR A 294 29.23 -5.03 5.41
C THR A 294 29.87 -5.88 6.50
N GLY A 295 30.57 -6.95 6.11
CA GLY A 295 30.99 -8.01 7.02
C GLY A 295 29.84 -8.91 7.47
N ASN A 296 30.17 -9.90 8.30
CA ASN A 296 29.17 -10.86 8.81
C ASN A 296 28.14 -10.20 9.72
N LYS A 297 26.96 -10.81 9.77
CA LYS A 297 25.85 -10.39 10.65
C LYS A 297 26.29 -10.23 12.12
N ARG A 298 25.77 -9.18 12.75
CA ARG A 298 26.02 -8.79 14.14
C ARG A 298 24.72 -8.95 14.92
N GLU A 299 24.70 -9.92 15.84
CA GLU A 299 23.48 -10.31 16.58
C GLU A 299 23.06 -9.28 17.66
N ASP A 300 23.90 -8.29 17.97
CA ASP A 300 23.68 -7.28 19.01
C ASP A 300 23.28 -5.89 18.47
N LYS A 301 22.84 -5.83 17.21
CA LYS A 301 22.53 -4.59 16.48
C LYS A 301 21.08 -4.57 16.00
N TYR A 302 20.34 -3.56 16.44
CA TYR A 302 18.91 -3.42 16.15
C TYR A 302 18.58 -2.08 15.50
N VAL A 303 17.58 -2.07 14.62
CA VAL A 303 17.08 -0.87 13.95
C VAL A 303 15.58 -0.73 14.22
N GLY A 304 15.21 0.41 14.78
CA GLY A 304 13.83 0.86 14.94
C GLY A 304 13.43 1.90 13.89
N LEU A 305 12.20 1.86 13.39
CA LEU A 305 11.67 2.90 12.48
C LEU A 305 10.44 3.59 13.06
N PHE A 306 10.43 4.93 13.05
CA PHE A 306 9.30 5.70 13.55
C PHE A 306 8.13 5.58 12.60
N TYR A 307 6.95 5.14 13.08
CA TYR A 307 5.80 4.83 12.25
C TYR A 307 4.55 5.58 12.72
N PHE A 308 3.93 6.33 11.81
CA PHE A 308 2.77 7.18 12.12
C PHE A 308 1.44 6.46 11.85
N LEU A 309 0.41 6.81 12.63
CA LEU A 309 -0.95 6.24 12.54
C LEU A 309 -2.04 7.30 12.29
N CYS A 310 -1.66 8.55 11.98
CA CYS A 310 -2.55 9.71 12.01
C CYS A 310 -3.36 9.96 10.72
N ASN A 311 -3.09 9.25 9.62
CA ASN A 311 -3.84 9.35 8.37
C ASN A 311 -5.23 8.69 8.47
N GLU A 312 -6.24 9.39 8.99
CA GLU A 312 -7.63 8.94 9.07
C GLU A 312 -8.56 9.67 8.08
N TYR A 313 -9.59 8.99 7.57
CA TYR A 313 -10.59 9.61 6.70
C TYR A 313 -11.29 10.81 7.35
N THR A 314 -11.28 11.95 6.67
CA THR A 314 -11.74 13.24 7.25
C THR A 314 -13.19 13.62 6.93
N GLY A 315 -13.89 12.88 6.07
CA GLY A 315 -15.31 13.17 5.74
C GLY A 315 -15.55 14.35 4.77
N GLY A 316 -14.54 15.18 4.48
CA GLY A 316 -14.58 16.23 3.46
C GLY A 316 -13.50 17.33 3.64
N PRO A 317 -13.25 18.21 2.63
CA PRO A 317 -13.76 18.19 1.25
C PRO A 317 -13.16 17.05 0.40
N ARG A 318 -13.78 16.72 -0.74
CA ARG A 318 -13.44 15.56 -1.60
C ARG A 318 -12.28 15.75 -2.57
N GLU A 319 -11.35 16.62 -2.19
CA GLU A 319 -10.19 16.96 -2.98
C GLU A 319 -8.98 16.91 -2.07
N VAL A 320 -8.04 16.04 -2.38
CA VAL A 320 -6.79 15.88 -1.65
C VAL A 320 -5.98 17.16 -1.74
N ARG A 321 -5.65 17.71 -0.57
CA ARG A 321 -4.69 18.82 -0.49
C ARG A 321 -3.28 18.24 -0.52
N ASP A 322 -2.60 18.42 -1.64
CA ASP A 322 -1.19 18.05 -1.83
C ASP A 322 -0.38 19.30 -2.24
N PHE A 323 0.61 19.67 -1.42
CA PHE A 323 1.44 20.85 -1.65
C PHE A 323 2.38 20.73 -2.85
N THR A 324 2.92 19.54 -3.14
CA THR A 324 3.75 19.31 -4.33
C THR A 324 2.90 19.37 -5.60
N ARG A 325 1.72 18.77 -5.61
CA ARG A 325 0.74 18.86 -6.71
C ARG A 325 0.33 20.31 -6.97
N MET A 326 0.04 21.07 -5.91
CA MET A 326 -0.26 22.50 -6.03
C MET A 326 0.91 23.32 -6.59
N TYR A 327 2.14 23.02 -6.18
CA TYR A 327 3.33 23.69 -6.71
C TYR A 327 3.48 23.45 -8.21
N LEU A 328 3.37 22.20 -8.65
CA LEU A 328 3.53 21.82 -10.05
C LEU A 328 2.44 22.44 -10.93
N ASN A 329 1.20 22.53 -10.44
CA ASN A 329 0.08 23.07 -11.20
C ASN A 329 0.00 24.61 -11.21
N TYR A 330 0.34 25.26 -10.08
CA TYR A 330 0.01 26.68 -9.85
C TYR A 330 1.20 27.53 -9.37
N GLY A 331 2.33 26.91 -9.01
CA GLY A 331 3.54 27.60 -8.53
C GLY A 331 3.49 28.04 -7.07
N VAL A 332 4.61 28.58 -6.59
CA VAL A 332 4.84 28.93 -5.18
C VAL A 332 3.86 29.97 -4.61
N ASP A 333 3.47 30.96 -5.40
CA ASP A 333 2.61 32.06 -4.91
C ASP A 333 1.21 31.55 -4.55
N TYR A 334 0.72 30.52 -5.25
CA TYR A 334 -0.53 29.84 -4.91
C TYR A 334 -0.44 29.20 -3.52
N ILE A 335 0.65 28.48 -3.22
CA ILE A 335 0.85 27.83 -1.92
C ILE A 335 0.93 28.87 -0.80
N LYS A 336 1.65 29.97 -1.01
CA LYS A 336 1.76 31.07 -0.03
C LYS A 336 0.39 31.66 0.33
N GLU A 337 -0.52 31.77 -0.64
CA GLU A 337 -1.88 32.19 -0.38
C GLU A 337 -2.69 31.09 0.31
N HIS A 338 -2.58 29.85 -0.18
CA HIS A 338 -3.31 28.70 0.33
C HIS A 338 -3.04 28.43 1.82
N ILE A 339 -1.78 28.49 2.27
CA ILE A 339 -1.39 28.24 3.67
C ILE A 339 -2.07 29.20 4.66
N LYS A 340 -2.45 30.41 4.23
CA LYS A 340 -3.13 31.37 5.12
C LYS A 340 -4.46 30.83 5.65
N THR A 341 -5.13 29.99 4.85
CA THR A 341 -6.46 29.45 5.14
C THR A 341 -6.50 27.92 5.24
N SER A 342 -5.41 27.23 4.88
CA SER A 342 -5.35 25.77 4.86
C SER A 342 -5.30 25.19 6.27
N PRO A 343 -6.01 24.08 6.54
CA PRO A 343 -5.82 23.29 7.77
C PRO A 343 -4.58 22.38 7.72
N GLY A 344 -3.90 22.30 6.57
CA GLY A 344 -2.85 21.31 6.31
C GLY A 344 -3.09 20.53 5.03
N GLY A 345 -2.15 19.65 4.69
CA GLY A 345 -2.20 18.83 3.48
C GLY A 345 -1.03 17.86 3.40
N TYR A 346 -1.12 16.92 2.46
CA TYR A 346 -0.03 16.04 2.09
C TYR A 346 1.15 16.87 1.55
N TRP A 347 2.38 16.50 1.95
CA TRP A 347 3.57 17.15 1.39
C TRP A 347 3.85 16.70 -0.05
N ALA A 348 3.51 15.45 -0.38
CA ALA A 348 3.44 14.90 -1.73
C ALA A 348 2.58 13.63 -1.75
N GLU A 349 2.35 13.07 -2.94
CA GLU A 349 1.61 11.83 -3.11
C GLU A 349 2.47 10.60 -2.74
N PRO A 350 2.04 9.81 -1.74
CA PRO A 350 2.68 8.53 -1.44
C PRO A 350 2.65 7.61 -2.65
N PHE A 351 3.65 6.74 -2.80
CA PHE A 351 3.67 5.79 -3.92
C PHE A 351 2.41 4.90 -3.95
N PHE A 352 1.90 4.53 -2.78
CA PHE A 352 0.65 3.78 -2.63
C PHE A 352 -0.62 4.66 -2.65
N GLY A 353 -0.51 5.93 -3.08
CA GLY A 353 -1.60 6.90 -3.12
C GLY A 353 -1.93 7.50 -1.76
N TYR A 354 -2.91 8.40 -1.68
CA TYR A 354 -3.32 9.10 -0.45
C TYR A 354 -4.13 8.18 0.48
N TYR A 355 -3.53 7.09 0.93
CA TYR A 355 -4.18 6.05 1.72
C TYR A 355 -4.50 6.51 3.15
N ILE A 356 -5.21 5.66 3.89
CA ILE A 356 -5.55 5.87 5.30
C ILE A 356 -5.03 4.70 6.13
N ASN A 357 -4.83 4.91 7.43
CA ASN A 357 -4.35 3.91 8.39
C ASN A 357 -5.39 2.82 8.74
N THR A 358 -6.36 2.59 7.84
CA THR A 358 -7.23 1.42 7.82
C THR A 358 -7.11 0.65 6.50
N ASP A 359 -6.07 0.91 5.70
CA ASP A 359 -5.74 0.21 4.46
C ASP A 359 -4.82 -1.00 4.77
N GLU A 360 -5.42 -2.18 4.91
CA GLU A 360 -4.68 -3.42 5.21
C GLU A 360 -3.62 -3.75 4.15
N TRP A 361 -3.90 -3.42 2.88
CA TRP A 361 -2.98 -3.66 1.78
C TRP A 361 -1.68 -2.88 1.96
N VAL A 362 -1.77 -1.62 2.42
CA VAL A 362 -0.59 -0.79 2.71
C VAL A 362 0.17 -1.34 3.92
N TYR A 363 -0.52 -1.83 4.96
CA TYR A 363 0.16 -2.46 6.09
C TYR A 363 0.91 -3.74 5.70
N ARG A 364 0.38 -4.54 4.76
CA ARG A 364 1.10 -5.68 4.18
C ARG A 364 2.35 -5.21 3.43
N LYS A 365 2.21 -4.27 2.49
CA LYS A 365 3.36 -3.73 1.73
C LYS A 365 4.44 -3.14 2.64
N HIS A 366 4.06 -2.37 3.65
CA HIS A 366 5.00 -1.86 4.64
C HIS A 366 5.69 -2.97 5.44
N ALA A 367 4.99 -4.03 5.84
CA ALA A 367 5.63 -5.15 6.53
C ALA A 367 6.75 -5.77 5.69
N TYR A 368 6.46 -6.01 4.41
CA TYR A 368 7.39 -6.64 3.47
C TYR A 368 8.61 -5.75 3.23
N MET A 369 8.38 -4.46 2.88
CA MET A 369 9.46 -3.51 2.66
C MET A 369 10.38 -3.38 3.88
N LEU A 370 9.79 -3.25 5.08
CA LEU A 370 10.57 -3.03 6.30
C LEU A 370 11.32 -4.29 6.75
N GLN A 371 10.74 -5.48 6.56
CA GLN A 371 11.41 -6.75 6.79
C GLN A 371 12.62 -6.92 5.84
N GLN A 372 12.44 -6.64 4.56
CA GLN A 372 13.49 -6.71 3.53
C GLN A 372 14.62 -5.70 3.78
N ALA A 373 14.27 -4.51 4.30
CA ALA A 373 15.24 -3.50 4.70
C ALA A 373 16.06 -3.91 5.93
N GLY A 374 15.58 -4.88 6.71
CA GLY A 374 16.22 -5.35 7.95
C GLY A 374 15.85 -4.54 9.20
N VAL A 375 14.70 -3.87 9.19
CA VAL A 375 14.12 -3.18 10.36
C VAL A 375 13.63 -4.22 11.37
N ASP A 376 14.12 -4.14 12.61
CA ASP A 376 13.77 -5.11 13.66
C ASP A 376 12.44 -4.77 14.33
N PHE A 377 12.14 -3.48 14.48
CA PHE A 377 10.87 -3.03 15.01
C PHE A 377 10.42 -1.69 14.43
N ILE A 378 9.11 -1.50 14.34
CA ILE A 378 8.52 -0.16 14.22
C ILE A 378 8.17 0.34 15.62
N PHE A 379 8.29 1.64 15.84
CA PHE A 379 7.75 2.27 17.04
C PHE A 379 6.63 3.24 16.67
N LEU A 380 5.45 2.99 17.22
CA LEU A 380 4.20 3.65 16.84
C LEU A 380 4.08 5.01 17.54
N ASP A 381 3.85 6.07 16.75
CA ASP A 381 3.53 7.37 17.30
C ASP A 381 2.14 7.40 17.94
N MET A 382 2.11 7.40 19.27
CA MET A 382 0.89 7.61 20.07
C MET A 382 1.04 8.84 20.98
N SER A 383 2.05 9.68 20.71
CA SER A 383 2.51 10.69 21.65
C SER A 383 1.53 11.82 21.99
N ASN A 384 0.47 11.97 21.21
CA ASN A 384 -0.54 13.01 21.34
C ASN A 384 -1.74 12.60 22.22
N ALA A 385 -1.58 11.60 23.10
CA ALA A 385 -2.66 11.01 23.90
C ALA A 385 -3.82 10.46 23.03
N ASN A 386 -3.46 9.93 21.87
CA ASN A 386 -4.35 9.23 20.97
C ASN A 386 -3.64 7.97 20.47
N VAL A 387 -4.19 6.81 20.84
CA VAL A 387 -3.61 5.52 20.44
C VAL A 387 -4.08 5.06 19.05
N TYR A 388 -5.00 5.79 18.40
CA TYR A 388 -5.54 5.42 17.10
C TYR A 388 -6.08 3.98 17.07
N GLU A 389 -7.04 3.66 17.97
CA GLU A 389 -7.49 2.28 18.24
C GLU A 389 -7.79 1.46 16.98
N LYS A 390 -8.56 2.03 16.05
CA LYS A 390 -8.88 1.35 14.79
C LYS A 390 -7.65 1.04 13.96
N ALA A 391 -6.71 1.98 13.87
CA ALA A 391 -5.52 1.84 13.05
C ALA A 391 -4.53 0.83 13.65
N HIS A 392 -4.21 0.95 14.95
CA HIS A 392 -3.24 0.05 15.55
C HIS A 392 -3.78 -1.37 15.71
N VAL A 393 -5.05 -1.56 16.07
CA VAL A 393 -5.61 -2.92 16.18
C VAL A 393 -5.58 -3.60 14.81
N LEU A 394 -5.97 -2.88 13.75
CA LEU A 394 -5.91 -3.42 12.39
C LEU A 394 -4.47 -3.74 11.95
N LEU A 395 -3.49 -2.91 12.29
CA LEU A 395 -2.08 -3.18 12.03
C LEU A 395 -1.63 -4.47 12.71
N PHE A 396 -1.96 -4.65 13.99
CA PHE A 396 -1.64 -5.86 14.75
C PHE A 396 -2.33 -7.10 14.16
N ASP A 397 -3.61 -7.02 13.81
CA ASP A 397 -4.35 -8.11 13.17
C ASP A 397 -3.75 -8.48 11.81
N THR A 398 -3.43 -7.48 10.98
CA THR A 398 -2.84 -7.68 9.66
C THR A 398 -1.46 -8.34 9.77
N TRP A 399 -0.59 -7.83 10.64
CA TRP A 399 0.77 -8.36 10.80
C TRP A 399 0.79 -9.74 11.48
N LEU A 400 -0.13 -10.00 12.40
CA LEU A 400 -0.32 -11.35 12.94
C LEU A 400 -0.79 -12.31 11.84
N GLN A 401 -1.68 -11.86 10.96
CA GLN A 401 -2.16 -12.66 9.83
C GLN A 401 -1.01 -13.01 8.88
N ILE A 402 -0.16 -12.03 8.49
CA ILE A 402 1.04 -12.30 7.68
C ILE A 402 1.89 -13.42 8.31
N ARG A 403 2.12 -13.37 9.63
CA ARG A 403 2.92 -14.37 10.33
C ARG A 403 2.26 -15.74 10.41
N LYS A 404 0.94 -15.78 10.59
CA LYS A 404 0.16 -17.03 10.54
C LYS A 404 0.17 -17.66 9.15
N GLU A 405 0.25 -16.85 8.09
CA GLU A 405 0.36 -17.30 6.71
C GLU A 405 1.79 -17.79 6.35
N GLY A 406 2.73 -17.74 7.29
CA GLY A 406 4.12 -18.17 7.12
C GLY A 406 5.10 -17.04 6.75
N GLY A 407 4.62 -15.81 6.62
CA GLY A 407 5.44 -14.61 6.39
C GLY A 407 6.14 -14.10 7.65
N GLN A 408 6.87 -13.00 7.51
CA GLN A 408 7.56 -12.32 8.62
C GLN A 408 7.24 -10.83 8.62
N THR A 409 7.26 -10.23 9.80
CA THR A 409 7.08 -8.78 9.98
C THR A 409 8.05 -8.26 11.03
N PRO A 410 8.43 -6.97 10.97
CA PRO A 410 9.08 -6.32 12.11
C PRO A 410 8.26 -6.48 13.39
N GLN A 411 8.92 -6.36 14.53
CA GLN A 411 8.22 -6.27 15.80
C GLN A 411 7.68 -4.84 16.04
N ILE A 412 6.91 -4.64 17.10
CA ILE A 412 6.21 -3.39 17.39
C ILE A 412 6.56 -2.92 18.80
N VAL A 413 6.79 -1.61 18.92
CA VAL A 413 6.98 -0.86 20.17
C VAL A 413 5.97 0.29 20.22
N CYS A 414 5.28 0.49 21.34
CA CYS A 414 4.39 1.66 21.49
C CYS A 414 5.14 2.85 22.10
N MET A 415 4.94 4.05 21.54
CA MET A 415 5.49 5.31 22.06
C MET A 415 4.39 6.26 22.55
N THR A 416 4.22 6.41 23.87
CA THR A 416 3.08 7.13 24.52
C THR A 416 3.35 8.61 24.81
N GLY A 417 4.42 9.19 24.27
CA GLY A 417 4.78 10.59 24.48
C GLY A 417 5.52 10.90 25.79
N ASP A 418 5.92 12.17 25.92
CA ASP A 418 6.91 12.62 26.90
C ASP A 418 6.30 13.05 28.25
N MET A 419 4.98 13.05 28.41
CA MET A 419 4.32 13.40 29.68
C MET A 419 3.92 12.16 30.49
N PRO A 420 4.15 12.12 31.81
CA PRO A 420 3.77 10.97 32.64
C PRO A 420 2.28 10.65 32.61
N SER A 421 1.41 11.67 32.53
CA SER A 421 -0.04 11.46 32.41
C SER A 421 -0.41 10.74 31.12
N THR A 422 0.33 10.97 30.04
CA THR A 422 0.05 10.35 28.74
C THR A 422 0.38 8.86 28.79
N LEU A 423 1.52 8.47 29.38
CA LEU A 423 1.85 7.06 29.60
C LEU A 423 0.74 6.33 30.39
N VAL A 424 0.19 6.93 31.44
CA VAL A 424 -0.91 6.32 32.22
C VAL A 424 -2.17 6.12 31.37
N ILE A 425 -2.55 7.14 30.58
CA ILE A 425 -3.75 7.13 29.73
C ILE A 425 -3.61 6.09 28.61
N ASP A 426 -2.48 6.10 27.92
CA ASP A 426 -2.26 5.23 26.78
C ASP A 426 -2.06 3.79 27.22
N LEU A 427 -1.28 3.53 28.29
CA LEU A 427 -1.09 2.17 28.79
C LEU A 427 -2.42 1.55 29.22
N TYR A 428 -3.32 2.29 29.86
CA TYR A 428 -4.66 1.79 30.17
C TYR A 428 -5.39 1.25 28.94
N THR A 429 -5.34 2.00 27.84
CA THR A 429 -5.98 1.60 26.57
C THR A 429 -5.24 0.43 25.92
N LEU A 430 -3.91 0.50 25.83
CA LEU A 430 -3.08 -0.53 25.20
C LEU A 430 -3.14 -1.87 25.94
N MET A 431 -3.34 -1.86 27.26
CA MET A 431 -3.59 -3.07 28.03
C MET A 431 -4.86 -3.79 27.56
N ASP A 432 -5.92 -3.06 27.25
CA ASP A 432 -7.20 -3.63 26.76
C ASP A 432 -7.10 -4.03 25.27
N THR A 433 -6.46 -3.20 24.46
CA THR A 433 -6.48 -3.38 23.00
C THR A 433 -5.44 -4.37 22.48
N ILE A 434 -4.25 -4.47 23.11
CA ILE A 434 -3.15 -5.32 22.63
C ILE A 434 -2.38 -6.12 23.70
N TYR A 435 -1.97 -5.54 24.84
CA TYR A 435 -1.02 -6.20 25.75
C TYR A 435 -1.61 -7.27 26.68
N SER A 436 -2.94 -7.37 26.74
CA SER A 436 -3.63 -8.48 27.43
C SER A 436 -4.03 -9.63 26.51
N LYS A 437 -3.79 -9.49 25.20
CA LYS A 437 -4.14 -10.48 24.17
C LYS A 437 -2.92 -11.37 23.87
N PRO A 438 -2.92 -12.66 24.29
CA PRO A 438 -1.76 -13.53 24.12
C PRO A 438 -1.35 -13.74 22.66
N GLU A 439 -2.30 -13.64 21.73
CA GLU A 439 -2.06 -13.79 20.29
C GLU A 439 -1.13 -12.73 19.70
N TYR A 440 -0.98 -11.56 20.34
CA TYR A 440 -0.07 -10.51 19.86
C TYR A 440 1.32 -10.57 20.51
N GLU A 441 1.58 -11.50 21.44
CA GLU A 441 2.85 -11.54 22.18
C GLU A 441 4.09 -11.63 21.28
N GLU A 442 3.99 -12.35 20.16
CA GLU A 442 5.07 -12.48 19.19
C GLU A 442 5.42 -11.18 18.46
N LEU A 443 4.46 -10.25 18.36
CA LEU A 443 4.65 -8.97 17.70
C LEU A 443 5.44 -7.98 18.57
N PHE A 444 5.57 -8.21 19.88
CA PHE A 444 6.22 -7.24 20.76
C PHE A 444 7.75 -7.36 20.74
N PHE A 445 8.44 -6.24 20.47
CA PHE A 445 9.89 -6.19 20.55
C PHE A 445 10.37 -6.34 22.00
N GLN A 446 11.30 -7.26 22.24
CA GLN A 446 11.82 -7.55 23.57
C GLN A 446 13.12 -6.80 23.83
N TRP A 447 13.20 -6.06 24.93
CA TRP A 447 14.42 -5.42 25.43
C TRP A 447 14.64 -5.79 26.89
N GLU A 448 15.84 -6.24 27.26
CA GLU A 448 16.18 -6.70 28.62
C GLU A 448 15.22 -7.80 29.15
N GLY A 449 14.72 -8.66 28.25
CA GLY A 449 13.85 -9.80 28.58
C GLY A 449 12.38 -9.46 28.80
N LYS A 450 11.94 -8.25 28.46
CA LYS A 450 10.53 -7.81 28.52
C LYS A 450 10.14 -7.00 27.29
N PRO A 451 8.85 -6.87 26.95
CA PRO A 451 8.39 -5.94 25.94
C PRO A 451 8.89 -4.52 26.22
N LEU A 452 9.44 -3.85 25.20
CA LEU A 452 9.84 -2.45 25.28
C LEU A 452 8.63 -1.54 25.15
N ILE A 453 8.53 -0.54 26.02
CA ILE A 453 7.62 0.60 25.86
C ILE A 453 8.40 1.90 25.95
N LEU A 454 8.08 2.83 25.05
CA LEU A 454 8.69 4.16 25.00
C LEU A 454 7.74 5.17 25.65
N GLY A 455 8.01 5.59 26.88
CA GLY A 455 7.13 6.50 27.60
C GLY A 455 7.74 7.06 28.88
N ASN A 456 7.24 8.22 29.30
CA ASN A 456 7.75 8.88 30.49
C ASN A 456 7.15 8.30 31.78
N ASN A 457 7.96 7.62 32.58
CA ASN A 457 7.59 7.01 33.84
C ASN A 457 7.89 7.85 35.10
N ASP A 458 8.05 9.17 34.97
CA ASP A 458 8.21 10.05 36.13
C ASP A 458 6.99 10.03 37.07
N THR A 459 7.24 10.16 38.36
CA THR A 459 6.17 10.18 39.38
C THR A 459 5.62 11.60 39.59
N PRO A 460 4.29 11.76 39.80
CA PRO A 460 3.72 13.05 40.21
C PRO A 460 4.36 13.56 41.51
N GLY A 461 4.65 14.87 41.57
CA GLY A 461 5.25 15.52 42.75
C GLY A 461 6.76 15.37 42.93
N GLY A 462 7.49 14.85 41.93
CA GLY A 462 8.96 14.80 41.92
C GLY A 462 9.63 16.19 41.86
N GLU A 463 10.90 16.29 42.25
CA GLU A 463 11.64 17.57 42.34
C GLU A 463 11.79 18.30 40.97
N SER A 464 11.67 17.57 39.85
CA SER A 464 11.42 18.06 38.49
C SER A 464 11.11 16.87 37.57
N TRP A 465 10.07 16.94 36.72
CA TRP A 465 9.89 15.95 35.65
C TRP A 465 10.92 16.21 34.54
N SER A 466 11.58 15.16 34.05
CA SER A 466 12.38 15.28 32.83
C SER A 466 11.39 15.24 31.67
N VAL A 467 11.07 16.40 31.12
CA VAL A 467 10.21 16.55 29.93
C VAL A 467 10.77 17.66 29.07
N SER A 468 10.50 17.59 27.77
CA SER A 468 10.87 18.60 26.80
C SER A 468 10.29 19.98 27.16
N THR A 469 11.14 21.00 27.08
CA THR A 469 10.76 22.38 27.38
C THR A 469 9.71 22.89 26.39
N GLY A 470 8.52 23.27 26.88
CA GLY A 470 7.44 23.84 26.06
C GLY A 470 6.11 23.11 26.12
N THR A 471 6.02 21.98 26.81
CA THR A 471 4.76 21.24 27.03
C THR A 471 3.99 21.74 28.26
N THR A 472 2.68 21.43 28.30
CA THR A 472 1.63 21.68 29.32
C THR A 472 2.15 21.82 30.77
N PRO A 473 1.51 22.64 31.64
CA PRO A 473 1.93 22.82 33.03
C PRO A 473 2.33 21.51 33.73
N GLN A 474 3.57 21.47 34.20
CA GLN A 474 4.21 20.30 34.80
C GLN A 474 3.92 20.23 36.30
N THR A 475 2.64 20.38 36.67
CA THR A 475 2.24 20.33 38.08
C THR A 475 1.54 19.02 38.39
N GLU A 476 1.66 18.59 39.64
CA GLU A 476 0.95 17.43 40.16
C GLU A 476 -0.57 17.55 39.93
N GLU A 477 -1.13 18.77 40.08
CA GLU A 477 -2.54 19.03 39.82
C GLU A 477 -2.91 18.79 38.35
N ALA A 478 -2.08 19.24 37.41
CA ALA A 478 -2.33 19.05 35.98
C ALA A 478 -2.27 17.57 35.57
N PHE A 479 -1.37 16.78 36.18
CA PHE A 479 -1.33 15.33 36.01
C PHE A 479 -2.65 14.69 36.47
N TYR A 480 -3.08 14.97 37.69
CA TYR A 480 -4.31 14.38 38.22
C TYR A 480 -5.55 14.89 37.49
N GLU A 481 -5.56 16.13 37.00
CA GLU A 481 -6.62 16.64 36.14
C GLU A 481 -6.70 15.82 34.86
N ALA A 482 -5.58 15.58 34.16
CA ALA A 482 -5.54 14.79 32.94
C ALA A 482 -5.99 13.34 33.16
N VAL A 483 -5.40 12.66 34.16
CA VAL A 483 -5.69 11.25 34.48
C VAL A 483 -7.15 11.06 34.94
N ASN A 484 -7.72 12.01 35.68
CA ASN A 484 -9.09 11.91 36.19
C ASN A 484 -10.18 12.42 35.22
N LYS A 485 -9.82 12.93 34.03
CA LYS A 485 -10.81 13.22 32.97
C LYS A 485 -11.67 12.00 32.66
N ASP A 486 -11.06 10.81 32.63
CA ASP A 486 -11.79 9.54 32.64
C ASP A 486 -11.67 8.87 34.02
N ARG A 487 -12.82 8.69 34.70
CA ARG A 487 -12.88 8.06 36.02
C ARG A 487 -12.36 6.63 36.04
N ARG A 488 -12.31 5.93 34.91
CA ARG A 488 -11.74 4.58 34.80
C ARG A 488 -10.22 4.62 34.88
N ILE A 489 -9.59 5.55 34.17
CA ILE A 489 -8.14 5.78 34.18
C ILE A 489 -7.69 6.29 35.55
N GLY A 490 -8.46 7.20 36.16
CA GLY A 490 -8.24 7.61 37.55
C GLY A 490 -8.18 6.44 38.53
N ARG A 491 -9.17 5.53 38.46
CA ARG A 491 -9.18 4.31 39.30
C ARG A 491 -8.04 3.34 38.99
N TYR A 492 -7.66 3.21 37.72
CA TYR A 492 -6.56 2.37 37.27
C TYR A 492 -5.21 2.80 37.87
N TYR A 493 -4.99 4.11 37.95
CA TYR A 493 -3.82 4.67 38.62
C TYR A 493 -3.91 4.56 40.15
N GLU A 494 -5.03 4.99 40.75
CA GLU A 494 -5.23 4.98 42.21
C GLU A 494 -5.21 3.58 42.85
N SER A 495 -5.61 2.53 42.11
CA SER A 495 -5.58 1.15 42.61
C SER A 495 -4.18 0.54 42.68
N GLY A 496 -3.19 1.15 42.02
CA GLY A 496 -1.86 0.59 41.82
C GLY A 496 -1.74 -0.35 40.62
N GLN A 497 -2.82 -0.58 39.86
CA GLN A 497 -2.79 -1.46 38.67
C GLN A 497 -1.83 -0.95 37.60
N PHE A 498 -1.77 0.37 37.38
CA PHE A 498 -0.79 0.97 36.47
C PHE A 498 0.66 0.54 36.77
N ALA A 499 1.05 0.54 38.05
CA ALA A 499 2.40 0.16 38.45
C ALA A 499 2.65 -1.35 38.25
N GLU A 500 1.63 -2.19 38.49
CA GLU A 500 1.70 -3.63 38.23
C GLU A 500 1.87 -3.90 36.74
N ASP A 501 1.07 -3.27 35.89
CA ASP A 501 1.14 -3.44 34.44
C ASP A 501 2.46 -2.91 33.88
N LEU A 502 2.88 -1.71 34.28
CA LEU A 502 4.15 -1.12 33.84
C LEU A 502 5.36 -1.99 34.22
N SER A 503 5.29 -2.74 35.32
CA SER A 503 6.36 -3.65 35.75
C SER A 503 6.62 -4.81 34.78
N ARG A 504 5.67 -5.09 33.88
CA ARG A 504 5.79 -6.10 32.81
C ARG A 504 6.67 -5.65 31.66
N PHE A 505 7.02 -4.36 31.59
CA PHE A 505 7.75 -3.75 30.50
C PHE A 505 9.19 -3.39 30.89
N THR A 506 10.03 -3.27 29.87
CA THR A 506 11.23 -2.46 29.94
C THR A 506 10.86 -1.07 29.43
N VAL A 507 11.15 -0.04 30.22
CA VAL A 507 10.76 1.34 29.91
C VAL A 507 12.00 2.13 29.50
N ARG A 508 11.87 2.90 28.41
CA ARG A 508 12.76 4.01 28.09
C ARG A 508 11.90 5.25 27.84
N LYS A 509 12.35 6.41 28.28
CA LYS A 509 11.71 7.67 27.90
C LYS A 509 12.07 7.94 26.44
N CYS A 510 11.20 8.64 25.71
CA CYS A 510 11.44 8.90 24.30
C CYS A 510 10.89 10.27 23.90
N TRP A 511 11.76 11.13 23.39
CA TRP A 511 11.38 12.40 22.78
C TRP A 511 12.49 12.98 21.92
N ALA A 512 12.24 14.05 21.15
CA ALA A 512 13.29 14.72 20.39
C ALA A 512 14.22 15.53 21.31
N TRP A 513 15.54 15.43 21.04
CA TRP A 513 16.59 16.21 21.69
C TRP A 513 16.61 16.14 23.22
N GLN A 514 16.45 14.96 23.82
CA GLN A 514 16.48 14.80 25.28
C GLN A 514 17.68 14.02 25.79
N SER A 515 18.28 13.18 24.95
CA SER A 515 19.34 12.26 25.33
C SER A 515 20.64 12.96 25.78
N ASP A 516 20.83 14.24 25.47
CA ASP A 516 21.94 15.07 26.00
C ASP A 516 21.62 15.79 27.33
N LYS A 517 20.35 15.76 27.76
CA LYS A 517 19.86 16.43 28.96
C LYS A 517 19.57 15.47 30.10
N HIS A 518 19.14 14.25 29.78
CA HIS A 518 18.59 13.31 30.74
C HIS A 518 19.01 11.87 30.42
N ASP A 519 19.31 11.10 31.47
CA ASP A 519 19.47 9.65 31.36
C ASP A 519 18.12 8.94 31.17
N GLY A 520 18.13 7.73 30.63
CA GLY A 520 16.92 6.93 30.40
C GLY A 520 16.12 7.34 29.16
N TYR A 521 16.66 8.23 28.32
CA TYR A 521 16.04 8.68 27.08
C TYR A 521 16.63 7.99 25.86
N TRP A 522 15.75 7.59 24.93
CA TRP A 522 16.08 7.27 23.55
C TRP A 522 15.46 8.35 22.67
N ASP A 523 16.27 9.10 21.92
CA ASP A 523 15.73 10.15 21.05
C ASP A 523 15.10 9.54 19.80
N TRP A 524 13.90 9.98 19.43
CA TRP A 524 13.31 9.64 18.13
C TRP A 524 13.78 10.56 17.00
N LEU A 525 14.35 11.72 17.33
CA LEU A 525 14.97 12.68 16.40
C LEU A 525 16.10 13.45 17.10
N SER A 526 17.22 13.60 16.39
CA SER A 526 18.34 14.46 16.79
C SER A 526 19.09 14.99 15.58
N GLU A 527 20.06 15.89 15.81
CA GLU A 527 20.90 16.47 14.75
C GLU A 527 22.35 16.04 14.93
N SER A 528 23.10 15.93 13.82
CA SER A 528 24.52 15.55 13.89
C SER A 528 25.37 16.64 14.58
N PRO A 529 26.35 16.28 15.44
CA PRO A 529 26.61 14.95 15.98
C PRO A 529 25.55 14.52 17.01
N GLN A 530 24.95 13.35 16.81
CA GLN A 530 23.86 12.87 17.66
C GLN A 530 24.37 12.42 19.05
N PRO A 531 23.64 12.71 20.13
CA PRO A 531 23.91 12.13 21.45
C PRO A 531 23.56 10.64 21.47
N TYR A 532 24.10 9.92 22.45
CA TYR A 532 23.65 8.56 22.75
C TYR A 532 22.39 8.63 23.61
N GLY A 533 21.37 7.87 23.26
CA GLY A 533 20.33 7.48 24.19
C GLY A 533 20.86 6.47 25.21
N THR A 534 20.37 6.56 26.45
CA THR A 534 20.87 5.77 27.58
C THR A 534 19.75 5.07 28.35
N ASP A 535 20.12 4.07 29.14
CA ASP A 535 19.28 3.56 30.22
C ASP A 535 19.28 4.53 31.43
N PHE A 536 18.48 4.24 32.45
CA PHE A 536 18.42 5.05 33.68
C PHE A 536 19.71 5.02 34.53
N SER A 537 20.69 4.18 34.18
CA SER A 537 22.01 4.11 34.83
C SER A 537 23.08 4.86 34.03
N GLY A 538 22.74 5.43 32.87
CA GLY A 538 23.66 6.14 31.97
C GLY A 538 24.44 5.23 31.02
N ASN A 539 24.08 3.95 30.88
CA ASN A 539 24.67 3.07 29.88
C ASN A 539 24.17 3.45 28.49
N ARG A 540 25.08 3.55 27.51
CA ARG A 540 24.76 3.94 26.13
C ARG A 540 24.13 2.78 25.38
N GLU A 541 22.98 3.02 24.76
CA GLU A 541 22.22 1.99 24.04
C GLU A 541 21.88 2.42 22.62
N GLN A 542 21.34 3.64 22.46
CA GLN A 542 20.62 4.05 21.27
C GLN A 542 21.25 5.28 20.59
N MET A 543 21.00 5.45 19.29
CA MET A 543 21.25 6.70 18.57
C MET A 543 20.15 7.00 17.55
N ALA A 544 19.69 8.24 17.53
CA ALA A 544 18.72 8.71 16.54
C ALA A 544 19.40 8.98 15.19
N VAL A 545 18.70 8.68 14.11
CA VAL A 545 19.10 9.03 12.73
C VAL A 545 17.89 9.60 12.01
N ALA A 546 17.95 10.87 11.64
CA ALA A 546 16.85 11.51 10.94
C ALA A 546 17.03 11.47 9.41
N MET A 547 15.96 11.22 8.66
CA MET A 547 15.97 11.39 7.19
C MET A 547 15.82 12.87 6.79
N GLY A 548 15.14 13.63 7.63
CA GLY A 548 14.96 15.07 7.53
C GLY A 548 14.57 15.64 8.90
N VAL A 549 14.32 16.95 8.96
CA VAL A 549 14.00 17.67 10.21
C VAL A 549 12.68 18.41 10.09
N HIS A 550 12.22 18.97 11.20
CA HIS A 550 11.00 19.78 11.26
C HIS A 550 11.04 20.99 10.31
N ALA A 551 10.03 21.13 9.45
CA ALA A 551 9.94 22.20 8.45
C ALA A 551 10.04 23.63 9.04
N HIS A 552 9.45 23.85 10.22
CA HIS A 552 9.48 25.16 10.91
C HIS A 552 10.85 25.56 11.44
N THR A 553 11.79 24.62 11.57
CA THR A 553 13.18 24.92 11.95
C THR A 553 13.98 25.47 10.77
N ASN A 554 13.41 25.47 9.56
CA ASN A 554 14.04 25.86 8.31
C ASN A 554 15.27 25.00 7.97
N LYS A 555 15.28 23.74 8.43
CA LYS A 555 16.27 22.71 8.11
C LYS A 555 15.52 21.58 7.41
N GLY A 556 16.02 21.14 6.26
CA GLY A 556 15.46 20.03 5.48
C GLY A 556 16.50 18.93 5.25
N ARG A 557 16.20 18.03 4.31
CA ARG A 557 17.03 16.86 3.95
C ARG A 557 18.43 17.21 3.44
N SER A 558 18.63 18.44 2.97
CA SER A 558 19.91 18.95 2.48
C SER A 558 20.72 19.70 3.56
N TYR A 559 20.24 19.75 4.81
CA TYR A 559 20.95 20.40 5.91
C TYR A 559 22.05 19.48 6.46
N VAL A 560 23.30 19.77 6.09
CA VAL A 560 24.49 19.01 6.50
C VAL A 560 25.60 19.93 7.00
N ASN A 561 26.55 19.39 7.76
CA ASN A 561 27.74 20.05 8.27
C ASN A 561 27.46 21.30 9.13
N GLY A 562 26.26 21.38 9.73
CA GLY A 562 25.80 22.58 10.45
C GLY A 562 25.83 23.84 9.58
N ASN A 563 25.76 23.71 8.25
CA ASN A 563 25.89 24.83 7.34
C ASN A 563 24.69 25.78 7.48
N ALA A 564 24.92 26.92 8.14
CA ALA A 564 23.93 27.97 8.32
C ALA A 564 23.52 28.67 7.01
N GLU A 565 24.26 28.48 5.90
CA GLU A 565 23.91 28.94 4.55
C GLU A 565 23.04 27.93 3.78
N TYR A 566 22.28 27.12 4.50
CA TYR A 566 21.22 26.30 3.91
C TYR A 566 20.20 27.21 3.18
N ASP A 567 19.96 26.90 1.90
CA ASP A 567 19.27 27.78 0.95
C ASP A 567 17.85 28.14 1.39
N ARG A 568 17.59 29.44 1.52
CA ARG A 568 16.28 30.04 1.83
C ARG A 568 15.77 30.76 0.58
N ASN A 569 15.65 30.00 -0.50
CA ASN A 569 15.27 30.47 -1.83
C ASN A 569 13.85 31.09 -1.90
N GLY A 570 13.05 31.00 -0.83
CA GLY A 570 11.73 31.61 -0.73
C GLY A 570 10.64 30.85 -1.51
N ASP A 571 10.90 29.58 -1.83
CA ASP A 571 9.96 28.70 -2.53
C ASP A 571 9.72 27.34 -1.88
N PHE A 572 9.94 27.25 -0.57
CA PHE A 572 9.74 26.03 0.19
C PHE A 572 10.63 24.86 -0.27
N GLY A 573 11.77 25.17 -0.91
CA GLY A 573 12.77 24.19 -1.31
C GLY A 573 12.44 23.45 -2.60
N PHE A 574 11.34 23.78 -3.29
CA PHE A 574 10.94 23.10 -4.52
C PHE A 574 11.97 23.26 -5.64
N SER A 575 12.66 24.40 -5.75
CA SER A 575 13.70 24.59 -6.76
C SER A 575 15.09 24.07 -6.34
N TYR A 576 15.22 23.52 -5.13
CA TYR A 576 16.55 23.19 -4.60
C TYR A 576 17.18 22.00 -5.33
N GLY A 577 16.34 21.06 -5.80
CA GLY A 577 16.75 19.91 -6.60
C GLY A 577 17.64 18.90 -5.86
N LYS A 578 17.66 18.98 -4.52
CA LYS A 578 18.54 18.16 -3.66
C LYS A 578 17.82 17.17 -2.76
N ALA A 579 16.50 17.27 -2.62
CA ALA A 579 15.70 16.38 -1.79
C ALA A 579 16.00 14.90 -2.06
N GLN A 580 16.22 14.52 -3.31
CA GLN A 580 16.52 13.14 -3.74
C GLN A 580 17.82 12.53 -3.19
N TYR A 581 18.81 13.33 -2.78
CA TYR A 581 20.14 12.80 -2.46
C TYR A 581 20.27 12.22 -1.04
N GLY A 582 19.37 12.57 -0.12
CA GLY A 582 19.44 12.10 1.27
C GLY A 582 20.74 12.47 1.99
N LEU A 583 21.23 13.70 1.81
CA LEU A 583 22.51 14.16 2.34
C LEU A 583 22.56 14.17 3.87
N LEU A 584 21.51 14.68 4.53
CA LEU A 584 21.39 14.68 5.99
C LEU A 584 21.34 13.25 6.54
N PHE A 585 20.60 12.38 5.86
CA PHE A 585 20.46 10.99 6.24
C PHE A 585 21.80 10.26 6.20
N GLU A 586 22.57 10.43 5.11
CA GLU A 586 23.93 9.91 4.98
C GLU A 586 24.87 10.43 6.09
N GLU A 587 24.91 11.74 6.34
CA GLU A 587 25.76 12.32 7.40
C GLU A 587 25.46 11.72 8.78
N GLN A 588 24.17 11.63 9.13
CA GLN A 588 23.73 11.10 10.42
C GLN A 588 24.03 9.61 10.55
N PHE A 589 23.80 8.82 9.50
CA PHE A 589 24.10 7.39 9.52
C PHE A 589 25.59 7.11 9.59
N GLU A 590 26.41 7.82 8.81
CA GLU A 590 27.86 7.67 8.88
C GLU A 590 28.41 8.00 10.27
N TYR A 591 27.83 8.99 10.94
CA TYR A 591 28.17 9.30 12.32
C TYR A 591 27.75 8.14 13.25
N ALA A 592 26.52 7.63 13.13
CA ALA A 592 26.02 6.52 13.94
C ALA A 592 26.86 5.24 13.75
N LEU A 593 27.25 4.89 12.52
CA LEU A 593 28.14 3.77 12.22
C LEU A 593 29.51 3.91 12.92
N LYS A 594 30.05 5.14 13.02
CA LYS A 594 31.30 5.42 13.75
C LYS A 594 31.13 5.31 15.26
N GLN A 595 29.94 5.63 15.78
CA GLN A 595 29.61 5.56 17.21
C GLN A 595 29.22 4.15 17.68
N ASP A 596 28.82 3.29 16.75
CA ASP A 596 28.49 1.87 16.95
C ASP A 596 27.50 1.59 18.12
N PRO A 597 26.33 2.26 18.18
CA PRO A 597 25.32 2.00 19.20
C PRO A 597 24.74 0.57 19.09
N GLN A 598 24.01 0.10 20.09
CA GLN A 598 23.26 -1.17 19.98
C GLN A 598 21.99 -0.99 19.15
N VAL A 599 21.34 0.16 19.29
CA VAL A 599 20.09 0.49 18.60
C VAL A 599 20.26 1.76 17.77
N ILE A 600 19.84 1.72 16.52
CA ILE A 600 19.59 2.93 15.72
C ILE A 600 18.08 3.10 15.59
N MET A 601 17.56 4.30 15.88
CA MET A 601 16.16 4.63 15.58
C MET A 601 16.09 5.67 14.46
N ILE A 602 15.34 5.36 13.41
CA ILE A 602 15.21 6.18 12.21
C ILE A 602 13.92 7.00 12.24
N THR A 603 13.99 8.29 11.93
CA THR A 603 12.83 9.18 11.70
C THR A 603 12.57 9.34 10.20
N GLY A 604 11.41 9.08 9.60
CA GLY A 604 10.17 8.40 10.01
C GLY A 604 9.42 7.88 8.76
N TRP A 605 8.25 7.25 8.92
CA TRP A 605 7.53 6.53 7.84
C TRP A 605 6.00 6.65 8.00
N ASN A 606 5.26 6.87 6.91
CA ASN A 606 3.78 6.95 6.88
C ASN A 606 3.18 8.19 7.60
N GLU A 607 3.87 9.33 7.68
CA GLU A 607 3.30 10.57 8.21
C GLU A 607 2.51 11.33 7.15
N TRP A 608 3.12 11.60 5.99
CA TRP A 608 2.65 12.32 4.79
C TRP A 608 1.91 13.67 4.93
N TYR A 609 1.06 13.83 5.94
CA TYR A 609 0.23 14.99 6.18
C TYR A 609 0.92 15.99 7.11
N ALA A 610 0.80 17.26 6.77
CA ALA A 610 1.34 18.37 7.51
C ALA A 610 0.23 19.30 8.02
N GLY A 611 0.15 19.50 9.34
CA GLY A 611 -0.74 20.49 9.95
C GLY A 611 -0.24 21.94 9.78
N VAL A 612 -1.16 22.89 9.62
CA VAL A 612 -0.86 24.33 9.65
C VAL A 612 -1.25 24.92 11.02
N HIS A 613 -0.31 25.59 11.66
CA HIS A 613 -0.45 26.18 12.98
C HIS A 613 -0.37 27.70 12.95
N ASP A 614 -1.05 28.35 13.91
CA ASP A 614 -0.99 29.79 14.12
C ASP A 614 0.33 30.20 14.80
N SER A 615 0.99 31.21 14.26
CA SER A 615 2.15 31.85 14.88
C SER A 615 1.84 33.32 15.16
N PRO A 616 2.22 33.87 16.33
CA PRO A 616 2.14 35.31 16.57
C PRO A 616 3.26 36.07 15.83
N ASN A 617 4.22 35.38 15.21
CA ASN A 617 5.36 35.99 14.54
C ASN A 617 5.00 36.44 13.10
N PRO A 618 5.00 37.76 12.80
CA PRO A 618 4.74 38.25 11.45
C PRO A 618 5.88 37.95 10.47
N GLU A 619 7.07 37.61 10.97
CA GLU A 619 8.26 37.21 10.20
C GLU A 619 8.47 35.68 10.23
N GLN A 620 7.41 34.91 10.55
CA GLN A 620 7.48 33.46 10.59
C GLN A 620 7.95 32.90 9.23
N LEU A 621 8.95 32.02 9.29
CA LEU A 621 9.42 31.25 8.13
C LEU A 621 9.01 29.79 8.29
N THR A 622 8.68 29.16 7.18
CA THR A 622 8.55 27.70 7.05
C THR A 622 9.35 27.28 5.83
N GLY A 623 10.27 26.34 5.99
CA GLY A 623 11.12 25.90 4.88
C GLY A 623 11.86 27.05 4.18
N GLY A 624 12.41 27.99 4.96
CA GLY A 624 13.12 29.16 4.44
C GLY A 624 12.25 30.21 3.75
N THR A 625 10.92 30.08 3.82
CA THR A 625 9.98 30.93 3.08
C THR A 625 9.01 31.62 4.02
N LEU A 626 8.71 32.89 3.73
CA LEU A 626 7.85 33.72 4.59
C LEU A 626 6.40 33.23 4.58
N THR A 627 5.90 32.89 5.77
CA THR A 627 4.53 32.46 6.05
C THR A 627 3.95 33.29 7.20
N PRO A 628 3.61 34.57 6.98
CA PRO A 628 3.25 35.48 8.07
C PRO A 628 2.07 34.94 8.89
N GLY A 629 2.29 34.76 10.19
CA GLY A 629 1.25 34.31 11.11
C GLY A 629 0.92 32.81 11.04
N ARG A 630 1.58 32.01 10.19
CA ARG A 630 1.32 30.58 10.01
C ARG A 630 2.61 29.78 9.87
N TYR A 631 2.61 28.50 10.25
CA TYR A 631 3.74 27.60 10.00
C TYR A 631 3.31 26.13 9.97
N LEU A 632 4.14 25.28 9.38
CA LEU A 632 3.98 23.83 9.39
C LEU A 632 5.08 23.21 10.27
N ILE A 633 4.69 22.40 11.25
CA ILE A 633 5.63 21.91 12.27
C ILE A 633 6.49 20.77 11.74
N ASP A 634 5.85 19.78 11.12
CA ASP A 634 6.41 18.45 11.01
C ASP A 634 7.04 18.16 9.66
N GLN A 635 6.20 18.11 8.64
CA GLN A 635 6.57 17.87 7.25
C GLN A 635 5.92 18.93 6.38
N PHE A 636 6.34 19.10 5.12
CA PHE A 636 5.70 20.08 4.23
C PHE A 636 5.99 19.91 2.74
N THR A 637 7.25 19.71 2.35
CA THR A 637 7.65 19.53 0.94
C THR A 637 8.66 18.39 0.84
N PRO A 638 9.00 17.92 -0.38
CA PRO A 638 10.02 16.89 -0.54
C PRO A 638 11.35 17.25 0.12
N GLU A 639 11.72 18.53 0.21
CA GLU A 639 12.93 18.98 0.93
C GLU A 639 12.72 19.09 2.44
N TYR A 640 11.56 19.59 2.87
CA TYR A 640 11.21 19.82 4.28
C TYR A 640 10.24 18.77 4.80
N SER A 641 10.64 17.51 4.71
CA SER A 641 9.93 16.35 5.26
C SER A 641 10.95 15.40 5.88
N ARG A 642 10.51 14.64 6.89
CA ARG A 642 11.29 13.59 7.55
C ARG A 642 10.81 12.19 7.18
N ASP A 643 9.86 12.06 6.26
CA ASP A 643 9.33 10.77 5.81
C ASP A 643 10.20 10.09 4.76
N GLY A 644 10.51 8.82 4.94
CA GLY A 644 11.30 8.03 3.98
C GLY A 644 10.51 7.23 2.98
N GLU A 645 9.19 7.16 3.14
CA GLU A 645 8.37 6.29 2.31
C GLU A 645 8.43 6.71 0.84
N PRO A 646 8.43 5.75 -0.11
CA PRO A 646 8.44 6.05 -1.52
C PRO A 646 7.28 6.96 -1.95
N MET A 647 7.55 7.84 -2.91
CA MET A 647 6.56 8.76 -3.48
C MET A 647 6.30 8.49 -4.96
N LYS A 648 5.11 8.82 -5.47
CA LYS A 648 4.77 8.63 -6.90
C LYS A 648 5.70 9.41 -7.85
N ILE A 649 6.11 10.62 -7.46
CA ILE A 649 7.00 11.44 -8.29
C ILE A 649 8.44 10.93 -8.15
N ARG A 650 8.93 10.28 -9.20
CA ARG A 650 10.29 9.73 -9.25
C ARG A 650 11.38 10.79 -9.45
N ASP A 651 11.13 11.73 -10.37
CA ASP A 651 12.13 12.71 -10.81
C ASP A 651 11.79 14.17 -10.41
N GLY A 652 12.76 15.07 -10.63
CA GLY A 652 12.57 16.51 -10.50
C GLY A 652 12.49 16.96 -9.03
N VAL A 653 11.27 17.21 -8.55
CA VAL A 653 11.04 17.59 -7.13
C VAL A 653 10.91 16.36 -6.22
N GLY A 654 10.64 15.19 -6.79
CA GLY A 654 10.47 13.95 -6.05
C GLY A 654 11.75 13.15 -5.90
N PHE A 655 11.61 11.94 -5.37
CA PHE A 655 12.73 11.03 -5.12
C PHE A 655 12.39 9.55 -5.29
N GLY A 656 11.18 9.21 -5.78
CA GLY A 656 10.77 7.81 -5.93
C GLY A 656 10.99 7.02 -4.64
N ASP A 657 11.80 5.98 -4.72
CA ASP A 657 12.20 5.07 -3.64
C ASP A 657 13.68 5.25 -3.19
N ASN A 658 14.34 6.34 -3.58
CA ASN A 658 15.75 6.58 -3.24
C ASN A 658 16.05 6.48 -1.73
N TYR A 659 15.11 6.92 -0.88
CA TYR A 659 15.26 6.83 0.58
C TYR A 659 15.11 5.42 1.12
N TYR A 660 14.28 4.59 0.49
CA TYR A 660 14.14 3.19 0.85
C TYR A 660 15.46 2.45 0.63
N TYR A 661 16.04 2.51 -0.56
CA TYR A 661 17.31 1.84 -0.85
C TYR A 661 18.52 2.44 -0.11
N GLN A 662 18.51 3.75 0.16
CA GLN A 662 19.51 4.35 1.05
C GLN A 662 19.39 3.80 2.48
N MET A 663 18.18 3.63 3.01
CA MET A 663 17.94 3.00 4.31
C MET A 663 18.45 1.55 4.32
N VAL A 664 18.06 0.73 3.32
CA VAL A 664 18.55 -0.65 3.18
C VAL A 664 20.07 -0.70 3.21
N ARG A 665 20.74 0.18 2.46
CA ARG A 665 22.21 0.27 2.43
C ARG A 665 22.82 0.47 3.82
N TYR A 666 22.34 1.43 4.59
CA TYR A 666 22.93 1.72 5.90
C TYR A 666 22.57 0.68 6.96
N ILE A 667 21.36 0.11 6.92
CA ILE A 667 20.99 -0.99 7.82
C ILE A 667 21.92 -2.18 7.58
N ARG A 668 22.17 -2.56 6.32
CA ARG A 668 23.12 -3.62 5.97
C ARG A 668 24.55 -3.32 6.46
N LEU A 669 25.02 -2.08 6.33
CA LEU A 669 26.33 -1.67 6.87
C LEU A 669 26.39 -1.71 8.41
N PHE A 670 25.29 -1.43 9.10
CA PHE A 670 25.22 -1.42 10.56
C PHE A 670 25.16 -2.83 11.16
N LYS A 671 24.29 -3.68 10.60
CA LYS A 671 23.99 -5.02 11.08
C LYS A 671 24.88 -6.10 10.49
N GLY A 672 25.56 -5.85 9.37
CA GLY A 672 26.23 -6.90 8.60
C GLY A 672 25.23 -7.77 7.84
N MET A 673 25.74 -8.64 6.97
CA MET A 673 24.91 -9.60 6.21
C MET A 673 25.63 -10.93 6.04
N ASP A 674 24.89 -11.99 5.73
CA ASP A 674 25.47 -13.25 5.27
C ASP A 674 26.06 -13.12 3.86
N ALA A 675 27.01 -13.99 3.53
CA ALA A 675 27.61 -14.01 2.21
C ALA A 675 26.62 -14.57 1.18
N VAL A 676 26.63 -13.97 -0.02
CA VAL A 676 25.83 -14.47 -1.16
C VAL A 676 26.12 -15.95 -1.36
N PRO A 677 25.11 -16.83 -1.33
CA PRO A 677 25.31 -18.25 -1.51
C PRO A 677 25.84 -18.56 -2.91
N VAL A 678 26.80 -19.48 -2.98
CA VAL A 678 27.40 -19.92 -4.24
C VAL A 678 26.57 -21.06 -4.81
N ALA A 679 26.14 -20.92 -6.05
CA ALA A 679 25.37 -21.93 -6.76
C ALA A 679 26.21 -23.17 -7.08
N ASP A 680 25.61 -24.34 -6.96
CA ASP A 680 26.19 -25.61 -7.38
C ASP A 680 26.15 -25.73 -8.92
N GLY A 681 27.14 -25.12 -9.59
CA GLY A 681 27.18 -24.93 -11.04
C GLY A 681 27.28 -26.18 -11.94
N GLY A 682 26.41 -27.19 -11.79
CA GLY A 682 26.16 -28.20 -12.83
C GLY A 682 26.03 -29.66 -12.37
N GLY A 683 25.16 -29.95 -11.39
CA GLY A 683 24.92 -31.32 -10.91
C GLY A 683 23.56 -31.95 -11.28
N ALA A 684 22.52 -31.13 -11.45
CA ALA A 684 21.16 -31.58 -11.74
C ALA A 684 20.91 -31.66 -13.25
N GLU A 685 20.36 -32.78 -13.72
CA GLU A 685 20.00 -32.98 -15.12
C GLU A 685 18.51 -32.67 -15.30
N ILE A 686 18.18 -31.43 -15.66
CA ILE A 686 16.80 -31.00 -15.91
C ILE A 686 16.36 -31.47 -17.29
N SER A 687 15.39 -32.39 -17.34
CA SER A 687 15.04 -33.09 -18.59
C SER A 687 14.17 -32.25 -19.54
N MET A 688 13.45 -31.26 -19.01
CA MET A 688 12.45 -30.44 -19.73
C MET A 688 11.32 -31.25 -20.35
N ARG A 689 10.99 -32.43 -19.81
CA ARG A 689 9.93 -33.30 -20.37
C ARG A 689 8.66 -33.34 -19.54
N ASP A 690 8.79 -33.26 -18.23
CA ASP A 690 7.71 -33.49 -17.27
C ASP A 690 8.10 -32.77 -15.97
N ALA A 691 7.27 -31.81 -15.54
CA ALA A 691 7.62 -30.90 -14.45
C ALA A 691 7.69 -31.65 -13.11
N GLU A 692 6.78 -32.61 -12.92
CA GLU A 692 6.70 -33.46 -11.74
C GLU A 692 7.92 -34.38 -11.62
N ALA A 693 8.42 -34.91 -12.74
CA ALA A 693 9.66 -35.69 -12.77
C ALA A 693 10.90 -34.81 -12.48
N ASP A 694 10.96 -33.61 -13.06
CA ASP A 694 12.08 -32.68 -12.87
C ASP A 694 12.09 -32.05 -11.46
N ALA A 695 10.96 -32.04 -10.74
CA ALA A 695 10.86 -31.51 -9.38
C ALA A 695 11.91 -32.12 -8.42
N ALA A 696 12.15 -33.43 -8.52
CA ALA A 696 13.16 -34.11 -7.68
C ALA A 696 14.60 -33.68 -7.97
N GLU A 697 14.89 -33.26 -9.21
CA GLU A 697 16.20 -32.72 -9.58
C GLU A 697 16.32 -31.25 -9.17
N TRP A 698 15.24 -30.46 -9.25
CA TRP A 698 15.20 -29.09 -8.70
C TRP A 698 15.44 -29.05 -7.19
N GLU A 699 15.01 -30.06 -6.43
CA GLU A 699 15.33 -30.18 -5.00
C GLU A 699 16.83 -30.32 -4.70
N ARG A 700 17.64 -30.71 -5.68
CA ARG A 700 19.09 -30.81 -5.54
C ARG A 700 19.84 -29.53 -5.94
N VAL A 701 19.17 -28.61 -6.64
CA VAL A 701 19.78 -27.35 -7.08
C VAL A 701 19.83 -26.37 -5.90
N SER A 702 21.00 -25.79 -5.68
CA SER A 702 21.22 -24.78 -4.64
C SER A 702 21.94 -23.54 -5.19
N PRO A 703 21.71 -22.35 -4.60
CA PRO A 703 20.76 -22.08 -3.53
C PRO A 703 19.30 -21.98 -4.01
N ALA A 704 18.38 -22.06 -3.05
CA ALA A 704 17.00 -21.64 -3.24
C ALA A 704 16.91 -20.15 -2.94
N TYR A 705 16.44 -19.37 -3.91
CA TYR A 705 16.24 -17.93 -3.78
C TYR A 705 14.77 -17.70 -3.40
N THR A 706 14.52 -17.42 -2.13
CA THR A 706 13.16 -17.27 -1.60
C THR A 706 12.69 -15.81 -1.67
N ASP A 707 11.41 -15.63 -1.97
CA ASP A 707 10.71 -14.35 -1.90
C ASP A 707 9.84 -14.23 -0.63
N THR A 708 9.23 -13.06 -0.41
CA THR A 708 8.09 -12.95 0.49
C THR A 708 6.89 -13.74 -0.07
N ILE A 709 5.93 -14.14 0.78
CA ILE A 709 4.67 -14.77 0.33
C ILE A 709 3.49 -13.97 0.86
N GLY A 710 2.32 -14.14 0.25
CA GLY A 710 1.09 -13.46 0.64
C GLY A 710 1.07 -11.98 0.23
N ASP A 711 1.86 -11.59 -0.77
CA ASP A 711 1.99 -10.24 -1.32
C ASP A 711 1.18 -10.00 -2.61
N THR A 712 0.36 -10.98 -3.01
CA THR A 712 -0.66 -10.88 -4.08
C THR A 712 -2.01 -10.32 -3.60
N ALA A 713 -2.11 -9.84 -2.36
CA ALA A 713 -3.35 -9.35 -1.77
C ALA A 713 -4.02 -8.26 -2.61
N PHE A 714 -5.34 -8.33 -2.75
CA PHE A 714 -6.12 -7.32 -3.45
C PHE A 714 -6.33 -6.08 -2.58
N ARG A 715 -6.57 -4.94 -3.23
CA ARG A 715 -6.84 -3.66 -2.58
C ARG A 715 -8.20 -3.13 -2.98
N ASN A 716 -8.95 -2.62 -2.00
CA ASN A 716 -10.10 -1.76 -2.23
C ASN A 716 -10.21 -0.76 -1.08
N GLN A 717 -9.72 0.47 -1.27
CA GLN A 717 -9.74 1.45 -0.20
C GLN A 717 -9.98 2.87 -0.70
N ILE A 718 -10.68 3.67 0.09
CA ILE A 718 -10.83 5.10 -0.18
C ILE A 718 -9.56 5.88 0.18
N SER A 719 -9.30 6.93 -0.59
CA SER A 719 -8.31 7.94 -0.22
C SER A 719 -8.73 8.74 1.02
N PHE A 720 -7.76 9.41 1.65
CA PHE A 720 -7.90 10.25 2.85
C PHE A 720 -9.04 11.28 2.78
N GLN A 721 -9.31 11.82 1.59
CA GLN A 721 -10.41 12.75 1.33
C GLN A 721 -11.51 12.18 0.44
N SER A 722 -11.53 10.87 0.16
CA SER A 722 -12.48 10.21 -0.74
C SER A 722 -12.59 10.84 -2.14
N GLU A 723 -11.50 11.43 -2.62
CA GLU A 723 -11.33 11.87 -4.02
C GLU A 723 -11.19 10.65 -4.94
N TYR A 724 -10.44 9.64 -4.48
CA TYR A 724 -10.18 8.37 -5.16
C TYR A 724 -10.64 7.17 -4.33
N ARG A 725 -10.89 6.05 -5.01
CA ARG A 725 -10.94 4.70 -4.47
C ARG A 725 -9.86 3.87 -5.17
N TYR A 726 -8.85 3.46 -4.42
CA TYR A 726 -7.77 2.60 -4.89
C TYR A 726 -8.25 1.16 -4.97
N GLN A 727 -8.24 0.61 -6.17
CA GLN A 727 -8.53 -0.80 -6.42
C GLN A 727 -7.36 -1.43 -7.14
N ASN A 728 -7.00 -2.63 -6.71
CA ASN A 728 -5.95 -3.43 -7.33
C ASN A 728 -6.31 -4.92 -7.16
N SER A 729 -6.57 -5.58 -8.29
CA SER A 729 -6.87 -7.01 -8.39
C SER A 729 -5.87 -7.75 -9.27
N SER A 730 -4.66 -7.21 -9.42
CA SER A 730 -3.63 -7.74 -10.32
C SER A 730 -2.89 -8.98 -9.80
N GLY A 731 -2.95 -9.27 -8.49
CA GLY A 731 -2.29 -10.45 -7.91
C GLY A 731 -2.82 -11.78 -8.46
N ARG A 732 -2.00 -12.54 -9.18
CA ARG A 732 -2.41 -13.83 -9.77
C ARG A 732 -1.61 -15.01 -9.24
N ASN A 733 -0.28 -14.89 -9.26
CA ASN A 733 0.65 -15.93 -8.86
C ASN A 733 1.57 -15.41 -7.76
N ASP A 734 1.46 -15.98 -6.56
CA ASP A 734 2.32 -15.69 -5.40
C ASP A 734 3.62 -16.49 -5.57
N LEU A 735 4.67 -15.80 -5.99
CA LEU A 735 5.97 -16.31 -6.38
C LEU A 735 6.76 -16.67 -5.11
N ASP A 736 7.18 -17.93 -5.01
CA ASP A 736 7.77 -18.44 -3.77
C ASP A 736 9.29 -18.56 -3.86
N THR A 737 9.77 -19.49 -4.70
CA THR A 737 11.16 -19.92 -4.68
C THR A 737 11.70 -20.03 -6.10
N ALA A 738 12.71 -19.20 -6.39
CA ALA A 738 13.48 -19.28 -7.63
C ALA A 738 14.71 -20.19 -7.46
N LYS A 739 15.07 -20.92 -8.52
CA LYS A 739 16.30 -21.71 -8.61
C LYS A 739 16.92 -21.53 -10.00
N VAL A 740 18.25 -21.58 -10.06
CA VAL A 740 19.00 -21.45 -11.31
C VAL A 740 20.08 -22.51 -11.38
N THR A 741 20.14 -23.23 -12.49
CA THR A 741 21.24 -24.14 -12.81
C THR A 741 21.69 -23.98 -14.25
N GLN A 742 22.83 -24.58 -14.61
CA GLN A 742 23.42 -24.41 -15.93
C GLN A 742 24.27 -25.60 -16.37
N ASP A 743 24.36 -25.79 -17.68
CA ASP A 743 25.31 -26.69 -18.34
C ASP A 743 26.21 -25.92 -19.31
N SER A 744 26.94 -26.60 -20.20
CA SER A 744 27.83 -25.93 -21.16
C SER A 744 27.12 -25.06 -22.20
N GLU A 745 25.85 -25.33 -22.48
CA GLU A 745 25.06 -24.75 -23.57
C GLU A 745 23.88 -23.90 -23.06
N PHE A 746 23.28 -24.25 -21.91
CA PHE A 746 22.02 -23.69 -21.43
C PHE A 746 22.11 -23.13 -20.01
N LEU A 747 21.24 -22.15 -19.75
CA LEU A 747 20.78 -21.76 -18.42
C LEU A 747 19.35 -22.27 -18.22
N TYR A 748 19.04 -22.69 -17.00
CA TYR A 748 17.72 -23.13 -16.58
C TYR A 748 17.29 -22.27 -15.40
N PHE A 749 16.15 -21.60 -15.55
CA PHE A 749 15.52 -20.80 -14.52
C PHE A 749 14.22 -21.47 -14.10
N HIS A 750 14.01 -21.62 -12.80
CA HIS A 750 12.83 -22.23 -12.22
C HIS A 750 12.23 -21.30 -11.19
N ILE A 751 10.90 -21.23 -11.15
CA ILE A 751 10.15 -20.52 -10.13
C ILE A 751 8.97 -21.40 -9.70
N THR A 752 8.76 -21.52 -8.39
CA THR A 752 7.55 -22.11 -7.82
C THR A 752 6.61 -21.03 -7.32
N THR A 753 5.32 -21.35 -7.24
CA THR A 753 4.29 -20.50 -6.64
C THR A 753 3.69 -21.17 -5.40
N VAL A 754 3.17 -20.37 -4.46
CA VAL A 754 2.50 -20.87 -3.24
C VAL A 754 1.27 -21.70 -3.59
N ASN A 755 0.50 -21.23 -4.57
CA ASN A 755 -0.71 -21.88 -5.08
C ASN A 755 -0.47 -22.46 -6.48
N GLU A 756 -1.44 -23.20 -7.03
CA GLU A 756 -1.41 -23.62 -8.44
C GLU A 756 -1.30 -22.40 -9.36
N ILE A 757 -0.51 -22.51 -10.43
CA ILE A 757 -0.28 -21.39 -11.36
C ILE A 757 -1.58 -21.06 -12.10
N VAL A 758 -1.97 -19.78 -12.04
CA VAL A 758 -2.98 -19.18 -12.89
C VAL A 758 -2.31 -18.77 -14.21
N ALA A 759 -2.53 -19.55 -15.27
CA ALA A 759 -1.93 -19.30 -16.57
C ALA A 759 -2.73 -18.29 -17.42
N GLU A 760 -2.07 -17.23 -17.91
CA GLU A 760 -2.67 -16.16 -18.73
C GLU A 760 -1.78 -15.79 -19.92
N ASP A 761 -2.34 -15.57 -21.12
CA ASP A 761 -1.58 -15.36 -22.38
C ASP A 761 -1.11 -13.91 -22.64
N ASP A 762 -1.27 -13.00 -21.68
CA ASP A 762 -0.86 -11.60 -21.81
C ASP A 762 0.65 -11.37 -21.63
N GLU A 763 1.10 -10.15 -21.97
CA GLU A 763 2.53 -9.79 -22.02
C GLU A 763 3.21 -9.58 -20.66
N ALA A 764 2.43 -9.60 -19.56
CA ALA A 764 2.92 -9.41 -18.20
C ALA A 764 2.90 -10.71 -17.37
N TRP A 765 2.54 -11.85 -17.97
CA TRP A 765 2.44 -13.12 -17.25
C TRP A 765 3.80 -13.81 -17.07
N MET A 766 4.21 -14.00 -15.80
CA MET A 766 5.40 -14.76 -15.39
C MET A 766 6.69 -14.41 -16.20
N ASN A 767 7.01 -13.12 -16.30
CA ASN A 767 8.18 -12.62 -17.03
C ASN A 767 9.47 -12.83 -16.23
N LEU A 768 10.56 -13.16 -16.94
CA LEU A 768 11.91 -13.26 -16.38
C LEU A 768 12.78 -12.13 -16.93
N TYR A 769 13.29 -11.28 -16.05
CA TYR A 769 14.19 -10.17 -16.35
C TYR A 769 15.63 -10.56 -16.00
N LEU A 770 16.58 -10.29 -16.90
CA LEU A 770 17.99 -10.63 -16.73
C LEU A 770 18.88 -9.39 -16.85
N ASP A 771 19.67 -9.16 -15.81
CA ASP A 771 20.85 -8.30 -15.80
C ASP A 771 22.06 -9.22 -15.95
N ILE A 772 22.40 -9.55 -17.21
CA ILE A 772 23.31 -10.67 -17.51
C ILE A 772 24.77 -10.22 -17.59
N ASP A 773 25.03 -8.93 -17.76
CA ASP A 773 26.36 -8.34 -17.67
C ASP A 773 26.71 -7.80 -16.27
N ASN A 774 25.73 -7.78 -15.35
CA ASN A 774 25.86 -7.27 -13.98
C ASN A 774 26.30 -5.80 -13.96
N ASP A 775 25.85 -5.00 -14.93
CA ASP A 775 26.06 -3.57 -15.05
C ASP A 775 24.71 -2.84 -15.00
N SER A 776 24.41 -2.17 -13.88
CA SER A 776 23.15 -1.43 -13.73
C SER A 776 23.00 -0.22 -14.66
N SER A 777 24.00 0.11 -15.48
CA SER A 777 23.96 1.20 -16.46
C SER A 777 23.58 0.76 -17.87
N THR A 778 23.48 -0.53 -18.13
CA THR A 778 23.03 -1.12 -19.39
C THR A 778 21.60 -1.64 -19.28
N GLY A 779 20.89 -1.69 -20.41
CA GLY A 779 19.52 -2.19 -20.44
C GLY A 779 18.50 -1.25 -19.80
N TRP A 780 17.24 -1.67 -19.78
CA TRP A 780 16.18 -0.92 -19.10
C TRP A 780 16.29 -1.18 -17.60
N GLU A 781 16.56 -0.15 -16.81
CA GLU A 781 16.65 -0.24 -15.34
C GLU A 781 17.68 -1.27 -14.86
N GLY A 782 18.74 -1.47 -15.63
CA GLY A 782 19.77 -2.47 -15.37
C GLY A 782 19.44 -3.88 -15.88
N PHE A 783 18.37 -4.08 -16.65
CA PHE A 783 18.05 -5.37 -17.27
C PHE A 783 18.35 -5.35 -18.76
N ASP A 784 19.17 -6.30 -19.21
CA ASP A 784 19.54 -6.50 -20.61
C ASP A 784 18.46 -7.23 -21.42
N LEU A 785 17.80 -8.22 -20.78
CA LEU A 785 16.79 -9.05 -21.41
C LEU A 785 15.51 -9.17 -20.60
N ILE A 786 14.42 -9.41 -21.32
CA ILE A 786 13.18 -9.96 -20.78
C ILE A 786 12.78 -11.21 -21.57
N LEU A 787 12.28 -12.21 -20.86
CA LEU A 787 11.75 -13.44 -21.43
C LEU A 787 10.28 -13.58 -21.08
N ASN A 788 9.54 -14.30 -21.92
CA ASN A 788 8.12 -14.70 -21.70
C ASN A 788 7.05 -13.60 -21.86
N ARG A 789 7.36 -12.48 -22.52
CA ARG A 789 6.31 -11.51 -22.95
C ARG A 789 5.34 -12.06 -23.98
N SER A 790 5.71 -13.14 -24.65
CA SER A 790 4.86 -13.88 -25.57
C SER A 790 5.32 -15.33 -25.60
N ARG A 791 4.38 -16.24 -25.83
CA ARG A 791 4.66 -17.68 -25.86
C ARG A 791 3.83 -18.41 -26.89
N ASP A 792 4.35 -19.56 -27.31
CA ASP A 792 3.60 -20.59 -28.02
C ASP A 792 3.47 -21.85 -27.15
N GLY A 793 3.01 -22.97 -27.70
CA GLY A 793 2.80 -24.19 -26.93
C GLY A 793 4.07 -24.88 -26.40
N THR A 794 5.27 -24.40 -26.73
CA THR A 794 6.55 -25.01 -26.34
C THR A 794 7.67 -24.00 -26.03
N SER A 795 7.55 -22.77 -26.52
CA SER A 795 8.61 -21.77 -26.42
C SER A 795 8.09 -20.39 -26.00
N VAL A 796 8.96 -19.65 -25.34
CA VAL A 796 8.75 -18.27 -24.91
C VAL A 796 9.69 -17.34 -25.68
N SER A 797 9.30 -16.08 -25.84
CA SER A 797 10.14 -15.04 -26.43
C SER A 797 11.37 -14.74 -25.57
N VAL A 798 12.47 -14.40 -26.24
CA VAL A 798 13.66 -13.80 -25.64
C VAL A 798 13.90 -12.46 -26.34
N GLU A 799 13.74 -11.37 -25.59
CA GLU A 799 13.81 -10.01 -26.08
C GLU A 799 14.92 -9.26 -25.37
N LYS A 800 15.66 -8.41 -26.10
CA LYS A 800 16.60 -7.47 -25.49
C LYS A 800 15.95 -6.10 -25.37
N PHE A 801 16.34 -5.37 -24.32
CA PHE A 801 16.00 -3.96 -24.22
C PHE A 801 16.85 -3.12 -25.19
N VAL A 802 16.25 -2.07 -25.75
CA VAL A 802 16.86 -1.19 -26.75
C VAL A 802 17.05 0.20 -26.18
N ASP A 803 18.23 0.78 -26.37
CA ASP A 803 18.58 2.15 -25.96
C ASP A 803 18.29 2.44 -24.47
N ASN A 804 18.49 1.44 -23.60
CA ASN A 804 18.22 1.50 -22.16
C ASN A 804 16.79 1.98 -21.81
N SER A 805 15.82 1.57 -22.63
CA SER A 805 14.43 2.00 -22.52
C SER A 805 13.47 0.82 -22.62
N TRP A 806 12.18 1.04 -22.32
CA TRP A 806 11.10 0.05 -22.48
C TRP A 806 10.74 -0.19 -23.95
N ASN A 807 11.74 -0.54 -24.74
CA ASN A 807 11.65 -0.89 -26.15
C ASN A 807 12.40 -2.18 -26.39
N PHE A 808 11.91 -3.00 -27.31
CA PHE A 808 12.28 -4.40 -27.39
C PHE A 808 12.69 -4.80 -28.80
N GLU A 809 13.65 -5.72 -28.88
CA GLU A 809 13.97 -6.47 -30.09
C GLU A 809 14.02 -7.96 -29.75
N THR A 810 13.17 -8.76 -30.39
CA THR A 810 13.20 -10.22 -30.24
C THR A 810 14.48 -10.80 -30.83
N VAL A 811 15.31 -11.43 -30.00
CA VAL A 811 16.61 -12.01 -30.39
C VAL A 811 16.59 -13.53 -30.51
N GLY A 812 15.53 -14.18 -30.02
CA GLY A 812 15.33 -15.61 -30.12
C GLY A 812 14.12 -16.09 -29.32
N SER A 813 14.11 -17.39 -29.03
CA SER A 813 13.14 -18.04 -28.14
C SER A 813 13.85 -19.01 -27.19
N ALA A 814 13.17 -19.36 -26.10
CA ALA A 814 13.60 -20.31 -25.08
C ALA A 814 12.53 -21.39 -24.89
N GLU A 815 12.94 -22.62 -24.59
CA GLU A 815 12.02 -23.71 -24.27
C GLU A 815 11.47 -23.48 -22.85
N TYR A 816 10.20 -23.75 -22.61
CA TYR A 816 9.63 -23.69 -21.27
C TYR A 816 8.86 -24.97 -20.91
N LEU A 817 8.75 -25.23 -19.62
CA LEU A 817 7.99 -26.33 -19.04
C LEU A 817 7.13 -25.79 -17.91
N LEU A 818 5.81 -25.90 -18.08
CA LEU A 818 4.81 -25.49 -17.09
C LEU A 818 4.35 -26.72 -16.30
N GLY A 819 4.53 -26.69 -14.99
CA GLY A 819 3.95 -27.65 -14.04
C GLY A 819 2.72 -27.09 -13.35
N THR A 820 2.20 -27.83 -12.37
CA THR A 820 1.02 -27.42 -11.59
C THR A 820 1.25 -26.12 -10.79
N ASN A 821 2.41 -25.99 -10.15
CA ASN A 821 2.80 -24.81 -9.34
C ASN A 821 4.23 -24.34 -9.65
N SER A 822 4.73 -24.61 -10.85
CA SER A 822 6.07 -24.22 -11.23
C SER A 822 6.22 -23.90 -12.72
N LEU A 823 7.14 -23.00 -13.04
CA LEU A 823 7.54 -22.66 -14.39
C LEU A 823 9.06 -22.82 -14.52
N THR A 824 9.49 -23.53 -15.55
CA THR A 824 10.91 -23.65 -15.91
C THR A 824 11.16 -23.06 -17.29
N ILE A 825 12.15 -22.18 -17.42
CA ILE A 825 12.63 -21.64 -18.71
C ILE A 825 14.06 -22.11 -18.96
N LYS A 826 14.29 -22.74 -20.10
CA LYS A 826 15.59 -23.19 -20.60
C LYS A 826 16.02 -22.33 -21.79
N VAL A 827 17.06 -21.53 -21.59
CA VAL A 827 17.56 -20.59 -22.59
C VAL A 827 19.00 -20.92 -22.99
N ALA A 828 19.27 -20.89 -24.31
CA ALA A 828 20.61 -21.13 -24.82
C ALA A 828 21.51 -19.91 -24.55
N LYS A 829 22.72 -20.16 -24.04
CA LYS A 829 23.72 -19.11 -23.78
C LYS A 829 24.07 -18.32 -25.04
N ASP A 830 24.03 -18.96 -26.20
CA ASP A 830 24.28 -18.30 -27.48
C ASP A 830 23.13 -17.39 -27.93
N VAL A 831 21.89 -17.60 -27.47
CA VAL A 831 20.79 -16.64 -27.70
C VAL A 831 21.01 -15.40 -26.82
N ILE A 832 21.36 -15.60 -25.55
CA ILE A 832 21.69 -14.51 -24.62
C ILE A 832 22.85 -13.66 -25.17
N ARG A 833 23.92 -14.27 -25.67
CA ARG A 833 25.07 -13.55 -26.24
C ARG A 833 24.74 -12.69 -27.46
N LYS A 834 23.63 -12.97 -28.17
CA LYS A 834 23.17 -12.09 -29.26
C LYS A 834 22.59 -10.78 -28.74
N ALA A 835 21.99 -10.80 -27.55
CA ALA A 835 21.49 -9.62 -26.86
C ALA A 835 22.60 -8.88 -26.11
N ALA A 836 23.37 -9.62 -25.31
CA ALA A 836 24.42 -9.10 -24.43
C ALA A 836 25.74 -9.85 -24.71
N PRO A 837 26.60 -9.34 -25.62
CA PRO A 837 27.88 -9.97 -25.94
C PRO A 837 28.83 -10.13 -24.74
N GLU A 838 28.70 -9.25 -23.73
CA GLU A 838 29.50 -9.23 -22.51
C GLU A 838 28.90 -10.07 -21.36
N ALA A 839 27.87 -10.87 -21.63
CA ALA A 839 27.19 -11.71 -20.63
C ALA A 839 28.17 -12.54 -19.77
N ASP A 840 28.03 -12.44 -18.45
CA ASP A 840 28.79 -13.22 -17.47
C ASP A 840 27.91 -14.33 -16.86
N PHE A 841 28.03 -15.54 -17.39
CA PHE A 841 27.29 -16.70 -16.89
C PHE A 841 27.72 -17.20 -15.50
N LYS A 842 28.72 -16.56 -14.88
CA LYS A 842 29.18 -16.89 -13.52
C LYS A 842 28.71 -15.90 -12.47
N LEU A 843 28.29 -14.69 -12.86
CA LEU A 843 27.83 -13.64 -11.97
C LEU A 843 26.85 -12.73 -12.72
N PHE A 844 25.57 -12.81 -12.35
CA PHE A 844 24.52 -12.01 -12.97
C PHE A 844 23.34 -11.84 -12.01
N ALA A 845 22.46 -10.88 -12.27
CA ALA A 845 21.24 -10.69 -11.49
C ALA A 845 19.99 -11.01 -12.32
N TYR A 846 18.93 -11.45 -11.66
CA TYR A 846 17.66 -11.77 -12.34
C TYR A 846 16.45 -11.50 -11.43
N LYS A 847 15.28 -11.40 -12.04
CA LYS A 847 14.00 -11.15 -11.36
C LYS A 847 12.86 -11.83 -12.10
N TRP A 848 11.91 -12.37 -11.35
CA TRP A 848 10.61 -12.81 -11.87
C TRP A 848 9.54 -11.77 -11.55
N ALA A 849 8.56 -11.60 -12.44
CA ALA A 849 7.39 -10.79 -12.18
C ALA A 849 6.15 -11.38 -12.88
N ASP A 850 5.01 -11.34 -12.22
CA ASP A 850 3.72 -11.72 -12.77
C ASP A 850 2.72 -10.58 -12.61
N ALA A 851 2.01 -10.23 -13.68
CA ALA A 851 1.00 -9.17 -13.73
C ALA A 851 1.48 -7.79 -13.23
N SER A 852 2.75 -7.45 -13.49
CA SER A 852 3.39 -6.22 -13.01
C SER A 852 3.66 -5.20 -14.14
N VAL A 853 4.92 -4.94 -14.49
CA VAL A 853 5.32 -3.89 -15.45
C VAL A 853 4.85 -4.22 -16.88
N SER A 854 4.03 -3.35 -17.44
CA SER A 854 3.59 -3.39 -18.86
C SER A 854 3.82 -2.07 -19.60
N ASP A 855 3.93 -0.96 -18.88
CA ASP A 855 4.08 0.42 -19.37
C ASP A 855 5.52 0.94 -19.33
N GLY A 856 6.44 0.19 -18.71
CA GLY A 856 7.85 0.55 -18.54
C GLY A 856 8.16 1.35 -17.28
N ASP A 857 7.17 1.57 -16.41
CA ASP A 857 7.42 2.12 -15.08
C ASP A 857 7.92 1.01 -14.14
N VAL A 858 9.20 1.06 -13.79
CA VAL A 858 9.86 0.08 -12.92
C VAL A 858 9.25 0.02 -11.52
N MET A 859 8.64 1.12 -11.07
CA MET A 859 8.03 1.19 -9.74
C MET A 859 6.79 0.29 -9.64
N ARG A 860 6.23 -0.18 -10.76
CA ARG A 860 5.11 -1.15 -10.76
C ARG A 860 5.46 -2.48 -10.11
N PHE A 861 6.75 -2.78 -9.95
CA PHE A 861 7.20 -3.93 -9.15
C PHE A 861 6.79 -3.84 -7.67
N MET A 862 6.43 -2.65 -7.16
CA MET A 862 6.06 -2.46 -5.76
C MET A 862 4.54 -2.62 -5.50
N ASP A 863 3.69 -2.32 -6.49
CA ASP A 863 2.22 -2.31 -6.32
C ASP A 863 1.46 -3.33 -7.19
N LEU A 864 1.93 -3.68 -8.38
CA LEU A 864 1.20 -4.57 -9.28
C LEU A 864 1.68 -6.02 -9.21
N GLY A 865 0.71 -6.93 -9.21
CA GLY A 865 0.90 -8.36 -9.29
C GLY A 865 1.78 -8.87 -8.17
N ASP A 866 2.79 -9.65 -8.55
CA ASP A 866 3.84 -10.09 -7.65
C ASP A 866 5.19 -10.16 -8.36
N THR A 867 6.27 -10.02 -7.61
CA THR A 867 7.63 -10.03 -8.13
C THR A 867 8.60 -10.68 -7.18
N ALA A 868 9.43 -11.61 -7.69
CA ALA A 868 10.45 -12.31 -6.91
C ALA A 868 11.86 -11.94 -7.40
N PRO A 869 12.68 -11.28 -6.57
CA PRO A 869 12.36 -10.77 -5.24
C PRO A 869 11.51 -9.49 -5.32
N ASN A 870 10.82 -9.14 -4.23
CA ASN A 870 9.96 -7.95 -4.13
C ASN A 870 10.61 -6.60 -4.54
N ASP A 871 9.77 -5.60 -4.85
CA ASP A 871 10.17 -4.24 -5.22
C ASP A 871 11.20 -4.22 -6.39
N ARG A 872 12.13 -3.27 -6.44
CA ARG A 872 13.21 -3.24 -7.46
C ARG A 872 14.42 -4.10 -7.08
N PHE A 873 14.30 -5.01 -6.12
CA PHE A 873 15.37 -5.99 -5.87
C PHE A 873 15.48 -6.99 -7.03
N LYS A 874 16.67 -7.58 -7.13
CA LYS A 874 17.03 -8.67 -8.02
C LYS A 874 17.76 -9.75 -7.22
N PHE A 875 17.62 -11.01 -7.61
CA PHE A 875 18.45 -12.09 -7.07
C PHE A 875 19.82 -12.06 -7.76
N LEU A 876 20.89 -12.06 -6.96
CA LEU A 876 22.25 -12.20 -7.46
C LEU A 876 22.65 -13.68 -7.53
N TYR A 877 22.90 -14.17 -8.74
CA TYR A 877 23.40 -15.50 -9.00
C TYR A 877 24.92 -15.50 -9.09
N THR A 878 25.59 -16.46 -8.45
CA THR A 878 27.03 -16.66 -8.65
C THR A 878 27.46 -18.11 -8.56
N THR A 879 28.41 -18.52 -9.41
CA THR A 879 29.08 -19.84 -9.33
C THR A 879 30.44 -19.77 -8.62
N GLU A 880 30.86 -18.58 -8.22
CA GLU A 880 32.15 -18.36 -7.58
C GLU A 880 31.96 -17.62 -6.26
N LYS A 881 32.82 -17.93 -5.29
CA LYS A 881 32.78 -17.21 -4.02
C LYS A 881 33.19 -15.75 -4.27
N LEU A 882 32.27 -14.83 -3.98
CA LEU A 882 32.56 -13.40 -4.05
C LEU A 882 33.67 -13.04 -3.04
N PRO A 883 34.49 -12.01 -3.33
CA PRO A 883 35.59 -11.61 -2.45
C PRO A 883 35.10 -11.38 -1.01
N GLU A 884 35.74 -12.01 -0.03
CA GLU A 884 35.44 -11.76 1.38
C GLU A 884 35.81 -10.33 1.77
N ALA A 885 35.08 -9.77 2.73
CA ALA A 885 35.42 -8.48 3.32
C ALA A 885 36.86 -8.51 3.82
N LYS A 886 37.70 -7.60 3.30
CA LYS A 886 39.05 -7.40 3.84
C LYS A 886 38.90 -6.82 5.24
N THR A 887 38.96 -7.68 6.24
CA THR A 887 39.02 -7.27 7.64
C THR A 887 40.28 -6.44 7.88
N GLY A 888 40.10 -5.12 7.98
CA GLY A 888 41.14 -4.17 8.35
C GLY A 888 41.92 -3.56 7.19
N GLY A 889 41.54 -2.34 6.79
CA GLY A 889 42.38 -1.47 5.98
C GLY A 889 41.59 -0.33 5.35
N ARG A 890 42.04 0.91 5.59
CA ARG A 890 41.63 2.15 4.91
C ARG A 890 41.11 1.90 3.49
N LEU A 891 40.07 2.66 3.10
CA LEU A 891 39.56 2.80 1.73
C LEU A 891 40.64 2.44 0.70
N SER A 892 40.34 1.47 -0.16
CA SER A 892 41.19 1.11 -1.29
C SER A 892 41.69 2.38 -1.99
N TRP A 893 42.99 2.45 -2.28
CA TRP A 893 43.55 3.61 -2.98
C TRP A 893 42.84 3.86 -4.31
N ILE A 894 42.23 2.83 -4.90
CA ILE A 894 41.41 2.88 -6.12
C ILE A 894 40.11 3.65 -5.85
N THR A 895 39.43 3.40 -4.73
CA THR A 895 38.23 4.16 -4.33
C THR A 895 38.58 5.63 -4.08
N VAL A 896 39.71 5.90 -3.40
CA VAL A 896 40.21 7.28 -3.23
C VAL A 896 40.57 7.90 -4.58
N LEU A 897 41.14 7.14 -5.51
CA LEU A 897 41.47 7.60 -6.86
C LEU A 897 40.20 7.88 -7.67
N CYS A 898 39.17 7.04 -7.61
CA CYS A 898 37.89 7.26 -8.28
C CYS A 898 37.19 8.51 -7.73
N ILE A 899 37.18 8.70 -6.41
CA ILE A 899 36.66 9.92 -5.77
C ILE A 899 37.47 11.16 -6.22
N CYS A 900 38.80 11.06 -6.26
CA CYS A 900 39.66 12.15 -6.73
C CYS A 900 39.52 12.45 -8.23
N ILE A 901 39.30 11.43 -9.07
CA ILE A 901 39.07 11.59 -10.51
C ILE A 901 37.69 12.20 -10.76
N ALA A 902 36.64 11.77 -10.04
CA ALA A 902 35.31 12.37 -10.10
C ALA A 902 35.33 13.84 -9.65
N ALA A 903 36.02 14.15 -8.54
CA ALA A 903 36.22 15.51 -8.07
C ALA A 903 37.04 16.37 -9.05
N ALA A 904 38.07 15.80 -9.69
CA ALA A 904 38.88 16.48 -10.70
C ALA A 904 38.11 16.74 -12.00
N ALA A 905 37.23 15.82 -12.41
CA ALA A 905 36.34 16.00 -13.55
C ALA A 905 35.31 17.11 -13.29
N LEU A 906 34.72 17.16 -12.09
CA LEU A 906 33.82 18.24 -11.67
C LEU A 906 34.52 19.61 -11.64
N LEU A 907 35.77 19.67 -11.15
CA LEU A 907 36.57 20.89 -11.16
C LEU A 907 37.01 21.32 -12.57
N ALA A 908 37.30 20.37 -13.47
CA ALA A 908 37.64 20.65 -14.86
C ALA A 908 36.42 21.16 -15.65
N CYS A 909 35.24 20.57 -15.44
CA CYS A 909 33.98 21.03 -16.04
C CYS A 909 33.55 22.40 -15.50
N GLY A 910 33.71 22.64 -14.19
CA GLY A 910 33.49 23.96 -13.57
C GLY A 910 34.47 25.04 -14.06
N GLY A 911 35.75 24.68 -14.24
CA GLY A 911 36.78 25.56 -14.78
C GLY A 911 36.56 25.94 -16.26
N ALA A 912 36.09 25.00 -17.08
CA ALA A 912 35.73 25.26 -18.48
C ALA A 912 34.51 26.19 -18.59
N TYR A 913 33.50 26.01 -17.72
CA TYR A 913 32.34 26.89 -17.65
C TYR A 913 32.70 28.32 -17.22
N PHE A 914 33.66 28.47 -16.29
CA PHE A 914 34.14 29.77 -15.82
C PHE A 914 34.97 30.51 -16.89
N PHE A 915 35.74 29.80 -17.71
CA PHE A 915 36.54 30.39 -18.80
C PHE A 915 35.70 30.82 -20.01
N VAL A 916 34.61 30.10 -20.32
CA VAL A 916 33.69 30.48 -21.41
C VAL A 916 32.88 31.74 -21.05
N ARG A 917 32.56 31.95 -19.77
CA ARG A 917 31.81 33.15 -19.31
C ARG A 917 32.65 34.43 -19.30
N ARG A 918 33.97 34.35 -19.17
CA ARG A 918 34.89 35.51 -19.24
C ARG A 918 35.24 35.97 -20.65
N ARG A 919 34.91 35.21 -21.70
CA ARG A 919 35.08 35.63 -23.11
C ARG A 919 33.86 36.35 -23.71
N LYS A 920 32.79 36.53 -22.95
CA LYS A 920 31.57 37.27 -23.34
C LYS A 920 31.17 38.40 -22.38
N LYS A 921 32.15 39.07 -21.76
CA LYS A 921 31.98 40.40 -21.17
C LYS A 921 33.15 41.29 -21.55
#